data_AF-A0A819JYA3-F1
#
_entry.id   AF-A0A819JYA3-F1
#
_cell.length_a   1.000
_cell.length_b   1.000
_cell.length_c   1.000
_cell.angle_alpha   90.00
_cell.angle_beta   90.00
_cell.angle_gamma   90.00
#
_symmetry.space_group_name_H-M   'P 1'
#
loop_
_entity.id
_entity.type
_entity.pdbx_description
1 polymer ?
#
loop_
_entity_poly.entity_id
_entity_poly.type
_entity_poly.pdbx_seq_one_letter_code
_entity_poly.pdbx_strand_id
1 'polypeptide(L)'
;MLPYPHHFVTPDNIDIDLRLHNHDLQAKIKSIVSSLISKSTPKNWFATTKRKLINQYKNEQVELGLSKEEIAKRVQNQLNIEYTERVFETIENSREIEKLSPGLGRLLVAQARSILIMKSIAEKLTEDLENHLKMTREKLIREHPIKSKITRWIDQKIFEERINYMHHHEWDPHQLAIDQCKSLGYQQAAYFIERDYIFRKDYELNLRQNLKPKIEPVKTIQCTRFIWLPRNYIVERTYPLPVERIPTLFSKHKYTVEKEEARQRLINSDPEARYQCRREISYETTTRYPFWRWKLFALRTFCWLSNAIYLFCIVIPFASPVSFRALLSPKPFIVGYKLNEKDLKLYKETSPITQTFISRLVALWNNVSYSRQKFERAPDRGEYGRKFFCLINIIMTNFLLGGIIQPILALVGLIASPIASLLITIYALLHRGFRGVYDQISYHLIVKRLARIPAHDTFLARRIAGPGLAAQYFYQVASPEVLAALESLIEQKELEFYRSYIEKILRKPIQEYQEFFNQAFKPFSGQVSKIDNKSTYGRMNDVVDEHIKQLRRTIEKRHNLLRVERSTHHDRIRLTETDLTAVLVKGTELVEKWYPNRILPYLNETELEKFWHDQDLEPNDWFGLTSKLLQDLFCRDFLTPLEQTDAFYSLKVDHLTLSKYAQMIHSANIHDDLDVVTSIYLPESSYSLSSPTFNQNILDPNQSILEISTNYSNNQMVENHGRIYRFFYREKNYTKPVKDSSRFVDYTSATCRFCIPIGLSEVAFINIIIFNRDHNNSTTTVSTKNISPKDMRRLIEFNKKHYKESLLPIHSSHFASSTTNNDMINHDVVMINTILDEK
;
A
#
# COMPACT_ATOMS: atom_id res chain seq x y z
N MET A 1 -34.23 17.01 4.88
CA MET A 1 -34.56 16.19 3.70
C MET A 1 -35.92 15.58 3.97
N LEU A 2 -36.89 15.75 3.05
CA LEU A 2 -38.17 15.05 3.16
C LEU A 2 -37.91 13.54 3.21
N PRO A 3 -38.58 12.77 4.08
CA PRO A 3 -38.41 11.32 4.12
C PRO A 3 -38.82 10.77 2.75
N TYR A 4 -37.91 10.09 2.07
CA TYR A 4 -38.22 9.40 0.82
C TYR A 4 -39.31 8.35 1.09
N PRO A 5 -40.28 8.16 0.18
CA PRO A 5 -41.20 7.04 0.30
C PRO A 5 -40.38 5.73 0.30
N HIS A 6 -40.65 4.86 1.28
CA HIS A 6 -39.92 3.59 1.44
C HIS A 6 -40.68 2.39 0.87
N HIS A 7 -41.97 2.55 0.56
CA HIS A 7 -42.81 1.54 -0.06
C HIS A 7 -43.09 1.91 -1.51
N PHE A 8 -42.93 0.95 -2.41
CA PHE A 8 -43.18 1.10 -3.83
C PHE A 8 -43.94 -0.11 -4.34
N VAL A 9 -44.97 0.10 -5.14
CA VAL A 9 -45.68 -1.00 -5.82
C VAL A 9 -45.20 -1.02 -7.27
N THR A 10 -44.73 -2.18 -7.72
CA THR A 10 -44.36 -2.38 -9.13
C THR A 10 -45.61 -2.51 -10.01
N PRO A 11 -45.48 -2.36 -11.34
CA PRO A 11 -46.57 -2.66 -12.27
C PRO A 11 -47.10 -4.10 -12.16
N ASP A 12 -46.27 -5.02 -11.69
CA ASP A 12 -46.64 -6.43 -11.43
C ASP A 12 -47.33 -6.62 -10.07
N ASN A 13 -47.77 -5.53 -9.42
CA ASN A 13 -48.36 -5.49 -8.08
C ASN A 13 -47.48 -6.10 -6.98
N ILE A 14 -46.15 -6.07 -7.13
CA ILE A 14 -45.21 -6.50 -6.09
C ILE A 14 -44.92 -5.31 -5.18
N ASP A 15 -45.15 -5.47 -3.87
CA ASP A 15 -44.77 -4.48 -2.86
C ASP A 15 -43.25 -4.56 -2.59
N ILE A 16 -42.56 -3.45 -2.80
CA ILE A 16 -41.12 -3.30 -2.60
C ILE A 16 -40.89 -2.37 -1.42
N ASP A 17 -40.24 -2.92 -0.40
CA ASP A 17 -39.89 -2.20 0.80
C ASP A 17 -38.38 -1.87 0.84
N LEU A 18 -38.04 -0.59 0.78
CA LEU A 18 -36.68 -0.08 0.78
C LEU A 18 -36.25 0.48 2.15
N ARG A 19 -37.00 0.21 3.24
CA ARG A 19 -36.64 0.68 4.60
C ARG A 19 -35.24 0.24 5.04
N LEU A 20 -34.78 -0.92 4.56
CA LEU A 20 -33.44 -1.46 4.88
C LEU A 20 -32.30 -0.62 4.33
N HIS A 21 -32.49 0.20 3.30
CA HIS A 21 -31.41 1.02 2.72
C HIS A 21 -31.13 2.31 3.52
N ASN A 22 -31.93 2.61 4.55
CA ASN A 22 -31.68 3.74 5.42
C ASN A 22 -30.51 3.45 6.38
N HIS A 23 -29.41 4.19 6.22
CA HIS A 23 -28.19 4.04 7.02
C HIS A 23 -28.44 4.23 8.53
N ASP A 24 -29.34 5.14 8.92
CA ASP A 24 -29.64 5.42 10.33
C ASP A 24 -30.43 4.29 10.99
N LEU A 25 -31.30 3.62 10.22
CA LEU A 25 -32.02 2.43 10.68
C LEU A 25 -31.07 1.23 10.77
N GLN A 26 -30.19 1.04 9.79
CA GLN A 26 -29.22 -0.05 9.78
C GLN A 26 -28.25 0.01 10.96
N ALA A 27 -27.75 1.18 11.33
CA ALA A 27 -26.89 1.33 12.50
C ALA A 27 -27.57 0.86 13.81
N LYS A 28 -28.87 1.15 13.97
CA LYS A 28 -29.67 0.71 15.12
C LYS A 28 -29.99 -0.79 15.06
N ILE A 29 -30.28 -1.34 13.89
CA ILE A 29 -30.53 -2.78 13.70
C ILE A 29 -29.26 -3.55 14.06
N LYS A 30 -28.08 -3.11 13.60
CA LYS A 30 -26.81 -3.81 13.82
C LYS A 30 -26.47 -3.99 15.31
N SER A 31 -26.67 -2.95 16.13
CA SER A 31 -26.42 -3.05 17.57
C SER A 31 -27.38 -4.03 18.25
N ILE A 32 -28.67 -3.97 17.90
CA ILE A 32 -29.69 -4.88 18.43
C ILE A 32 -29.39 -6.33 18.03
N VAL A 33 -29.12 -6.59 16.75
CA VAL A 33 -28.79 -7.92 16.23
C VAL A 33 -27.56 -8.49 16.92
N SER A 34 -26.51 -7.69 17.15
CA SER A 34 -25.32 -8.17 17.87
C SER A 34 -25.64 -8.66 19.29
N SER A 35 -26.59 -8.01 19.96
CA SER A 35 -27.07 -8.40 21.29
C SER A 35 -28.03 -9.61 21.26
N LEU A 36 -28.76 -9.81 20.15
CA LEU A 36 -29.64 -10.96 19.96
C LEU A 36 -28.84 -12.22 19.65
N ILE A 37 -27.79 -12.12 18.82
CA ILE A 37 -26.93 -13.25 18.47
C ILE A 37 -26.27 -13.83 19.73
N SER A 38 -25.80 -12.99 20.65
CA SER A 38 -25.21 -13.47 21.92
C SER A 38 -26.23 -14.13 22.86
N LYS A 39 -27.52 -13.81 22.73
CA LYS A 39 -28.62 -14.40 23.50
C LYS A 39 -29.26 -15.62 22.83
N SER A 40 -29.06 -15.80 21.52
CA SER A 40 -29.77 -16.77 20.69
C SER A 40 -29.45 -18.24 21.00
N THR A 41 -28.30 -18.53 21.62
CA THR A 41 -27.87 -19.91 21.91
C THR A 41 -27.90 -20.25 23.40
N PRO A 42 -28.62 -21.32 23.79
CA PRO A 42 -28.48 -21.91 25.12
C PRO A 42 -27.05 -22.37 25.34
N LYS A 43 -26.51 -22.17 26.55
CA LYS A 43 -25.11 -22.49 26.91
C LYS A 43 -24.65 -23.92 26.60
N ASN A 44 -25.58 -24.87 26.36
CA ASN A 44 -25.29 -26.28 26.06
C ASN A 44 -25.84 -26.79 24.70
N TRP A 45 -26.45 -25.93 23.89
CA TRP A 45 -27.11 -26.36 22.64
C TRP A 45 -26.13 -27.09 21.71
N PHE A 46 -25.00 -26.46 21.38
CA PHE A 46 -24.01 -26.99 20.45
C PHE A 46 -23.51 -28.39 20.83
N ALA A 47 -23.23 -28.62 22.12
CA ALA A 47 -22.78 -29.93 22.60
C ALA A 47 -23.86 -31.02 22.45
N THR A 48 -25.13 -30.68 22.71
CA THR A 48 -26.25 -31.62 22.60
C THR A 48 -26.60 -31.96 21.15
N THR A 49 -26.65 -30.97 20.25
CA THR A 49 -26.96 -31.19 18.83
C THR A 49 -25.82 -31.85 18.09
N LYS A 50 -24.56 -31.48 18.40
CA LYS A 50 -23.38 -32.20 17.89
C LYS A 50 -23.46 -33.70 18.20
N ARG A 51 -23.79 -34.08 19.43
CA ARG A 51 -23.92 -35.50 19.82
C ARG A 51 -25.05 -36.20 19.06
N LYS A 52 -26.22 -35.56 18.92
CA LYS A 52 -27.35 -36.10 18.16
C LYS A 52 -27.00 -36.35 16.69
N LEU A 53 -26.40 -35.36 16.03
CA LEU A 53 -26.03 -35.45 14.62
C LEU A 53 -24.91 -36.48 14.38
N ILE A 54 -23.89 -36.54 15.24
CA ILE A 54 -22.84 -37.56 15.13
C ILE A 54 -23.43 -38.97 15.24
N ASN A 55 -24.38 -39.20 16.14
CA ASN A 55 -25.02 -40.51 16.26
C ASN A 55 -25.89 -40.84 15.04
N GLN A 56 -26.60 -39.86 14.48
CA GLN A 56 -27.38 -40.03 13.26
C GLN A 56 -26.50 -40.42 12.06
N TYR A 57 -25.45 -39.64 11.78
CA TYR A 57 -24.56 -39.91 10.65
C TYR A 57 -23.65 -41.13 10.84
N LYS A 58 -23.40 -41.55 12.10
CA LYS A 58 -22.74 -42.84 12.36
C LYS A 58 -23.62 -44.04 11.97
N ASN A 59 -24.94 -43.94 12.15
CA ASN A 59 -25.85 -44.97 11.69
C ASN A 59 -25.87 -45.03 10.16
N GLU A 60 -25.92 -43.87 9.49
CA GLU A 60 -25.83 -43.77 8.02
C GLU A 60 -24.46 -44.23 7.47
N GLN A 61 -23.38 -44.07 8.23
CA GLN A 61 -22.05 -44.58 7.86
C GLN A 61 -22.03 -46.10 7.68
N VAL A 62 -22.76 -46.83 8.53
CA VAL A 62 -22.86 -48.30 8.45
C VAL A 62 -23.63 -48.73 7.19
N GLU A 63 -24.56 -47.90 6.72
CA GLU A 63 -25.40 -48.20 5.55
C GLU A 63 -24.75 -47.81 4.20
N LEU A 64 -24.05 -46.69 4.15
CA LEU A 64 -23.57 -46.07 2.89
C LEU A 64 -22.03 -46.03 2.73
N GLY A 65 -21.26 -46.48 3.73
CA GLY A 65 -19.80 -46.60 3.63
C GLY A 65 -19.03 -45.29 3.51
N LEU A 66 -19.52 -44.20 4.11
CA LEU A 66 -18.93 -42.87 4.00
C LEU A 66 -17.58 -42.71 4.72
N SER A 67 -16.72 -41.86 4.15
CA SER A 67 -15.47 -41.45 4.79
C SER A 67 -15.75 -40.60 6.04
N LYS A 68 -14.90 -40.73 7.07
CA LYS A 68 -14.99 -39.95 8.32
C LYS A 68 -14.95 -38.44 8.07
N GLU A 69 -14.21 -37.99 7.05
CA GLU A 69 -14.09 -36.58 6.67
C GLU A 69 -15.39 -36.04 6.05
N GLU A 70 -16.07 -36.85 5.24
CA GLU A 70 -17.36 -36.48 4.63
C GLU A 70 -18.45 -36.37 5.69
N ILE A 71 -18.44 -37.26 6.69
CA ILE A 71 -19.34 -37.22 7.84
C ILE A 71 -19.09 -35.94 8.65
N ALA A 72 -17.84 -35.59 8.94
CA ALA A 72 -17.52 -34.34 9.62
C ALA A 72 -18.03 -33.11 8.85
N LYS A 73 -17.85 -33.09 7.52
CA LYS A 73 -18.33 -31.99 6.67
C LYS A 73 -19.86 -31.88 6.67
N ARG A 74 -20.58 -33.02 6.58
CA ARG A 74 -22.05 -33.05 6.67
C ARG A 74 -22.57 -32.60 8.02
N VAL A 75 -21.98 -33.09 9.11
CA VAL A 75 -22.33 -32.68 10.49
C VAL A 75 -22.12 -31.16 10.65
N GLN A 76 -21.00 -30.61 10.17
CA GLN A 76 -20.72 -29.18 10.25
C GLN A 76 -21.74 -28.36 9.44
N ASN A 77 -22.07 -28.79 8.22
CA ASN A 77 -23.05 -28.11 7.37
C ASN A 77 -24.44 -28.10 8.04
N GLN A 78 -24.86 -29.24 8.59
CA GLN A 78 -26.15 -29.34 9.27
C GLN A 78 -26.21 -28.49 10.55
N LEU A 79 -25.12 -28.46 11.33
CA LEU A 79 -24.99 -27.56 12.49
C LEU A 79 -25.08 -26.08 12.09
N ASN A 80 -24.46 -25.69 10.98
CA ASN A 80 -24.51 -24.32 10.47
C ASN A 80 -25.93 -23.94 10.02
N ILE A 81 -26.66 -24.86 9.36
CA ILE A 81 -28.04 -24.64 8.94
C ILE A 81 -28.95 -24.48 10.16
N GLU A 82 -28.89 -25.40 11.12
CA GLU A 82 -29.74 -25.35 12.33
C GLU A 82 -29.44 -24.09 13.17
N TYR A 83 -28.17 -23.69 13.26
CA TYR A 83 -27.78 -22.45 13.92
C TYR A 83 -28.38 -21.22 13.22
N THR A 84 -28.29 -21.18 11.89
CA THR A 84 -28.77 -20.06 11.07
C THR A 84 -30.29 -19.91 11.19
N GLU A 85 -31.04 -21.00 11.14
CA GLU A 85 -32.50 -20.96 11.31
C GLU A 85 -32.90 -20.46 12.70
N ARG A 86 -32.21 -20.90 13.76
CA ARG A 86 -32.46 -20.37 15.11
C ARG A 86 -32.19 -18.87 15.20
N VAL A 87 -31.12 -18.39 14.58
CA VAL A 87 -30.82 -16.96 14.53
C VAL A 87 -31.93 -16.22 13.78
N PHE A 88 -32.40 -16.72 12.65
CA PHE A 88 -33.51 -16.14 11.90
C PHE A 88 -34.82 -16.13 12.71
N GLU A 89 -35.18 -17.22 13.38
CA GLU A 89 -36.34 -17.28 14.28
C GLU A 89 -36.24 -16.27 15.41
N THR A 90 -35.05 -16.08 16.01
CA THR A 90 -34.86 -15.08 17.06
C THR A 90 -34.98 -13.65 16.55
N ILE A 91 -34.55 -13.38 15.30
CA ILE A 91 -34.68 -12.07 14.66
C ILE A 91 -36.15 -11.77 14.32
N GLU A 92 -36.87 -12.72 13.72
CA GLU A 92 -38.29 -12.58 13.36
C GLU A 92 -39.18 -12.34 14.58
N ASN A 93 -38.90 -13.03 15.70
CA ASN A 93 -39.71 -12.94 16.92
C ASN A 93 -39.25 -11.85 17.90
N SER A 94 -38.25 -11.04 17.54
CA SER A 94 -37.68 -10.05 18.45
C SER A 94 -38.59 -8.83 18.63
N ARG A 95 -39.00 -8.59 19.89
CA ARG A 95 -39.81 -7.40 20.25
C ARG A 95 -39.07 -6.08 20.07
N GLU A 96 -37.73 -6.10 20.12
CA GLU A 96 -36.89 -4.90 19.97
C GLU A 96 -36.87 -4.41 18.52
N ILE A 97 -36.85 -5.31 17.54
CA ILE A 97 -36.89 -4.97 16.11
C ILE A 97 -38.30 -4.54 15.70
N GLU A 98 -39.35 -5.22 16.20
CA GLU A 98 -40.73 -4.86 15.91
C GLU A 98 -41.10 -3.46 16.44
N LYS A 99 -40.51 -3.03 17.56
CA LYS A 99 -40.66 -1.66 18.09
C LYS A 99 -40.05 -0.58 17.19
N LEU A 100 -39.01 -0.92 16.42
CA LEU A 100 -38.39 0.05 15.49
C LEU A 100 -39.28 0.29 14.28
N SER A 101 -39.76 -0.79 13.66
CA SER A 101 -40.69 -0.71 12.55
C SER A 101 -41.41 -2.06 12.38
N PRO A 102 -42.74 -2.07 12.15
CA PRO A 102 -43.48 -3.31 12.01
C PRO A 102 -43.03 -4.10 10.77
N GLY A 103 -42.87 -5.41 10.92
CA GLY A 103 -42.51 -6.32 9.83
C GLY A 103 -41.03 -6.27 9.40
N LEU A 104 -40.20 -5.47 10.09
CA LEU A 104 -38.78 -5.29 9.75
C LEU A 104 -37.95 -6.57 9.93
N GLY A 105 -38.28 -7.39 10.94
CA GLY A 105 -37.59 -8.67 11.18
C GLY A 105 -37.76 -9.66 10.02
N ARG A 106 -38.98 -9.76 9.46
CA ARG A 106 -39.27 -10.62 8.30
C ARG A 106 -38.54 -10.13 7.05
N LEU A 107 -38.48 -8.81 6.84
CA LEU A 107 -37.76 -8.21 5.72
C LEU A 107 -36.25 -8.47 5.79
N LEU A 108 -35.65 -8.34 6.99
CA LEU A 108 -34.24 -8.66 7.22
C LEU A 108 -33.92 -10.13 6.96
N VAL A 109 -34.74 -11.05 7.45
CA VAL A 109 -34.55 -12.49 7.24
C VAL A 109 -34.78 -12.87 5.78
N ALA A 110 -35.80 -12.33 5.11
CA ALA A 110 -36.02 -12.54 3.69
C ALA A 110 -34.81 -12.09 2.85
N GLN A 111 -34.22 -10.94 3.19
CA GLN A 111 -33.00 -10.48 2.55
C GLN A 111 -31.81 -11.43 2.83
N ALA A 112 -31.56 -11.78 4.09
CA ALA A 112 -30.47 -12.69 4.45
C ALA A 112 -30.61 -14.07 3.77
N ARG A 113 -31.83 -14.61 3.69
CA ARG A 113 -32.12 -15.87 3.02
C ARG A 113 -31.87 -15.78 1.51
N SER A 114 -32.29 -14.71 0.85
CA SER A 114 -31.96 -14.51 -0.58
C SER A 114 -30.45 -14.48 -0.83
N ILE A 115 -29.69 -13.89 0.08
CA ILE A 115 -28.21 -13.89 0.03
C ILE A 115 -27.63 -15.30 0.21
N LEU A 116 -28.13 -16.07 1.17
CA LEU A 116 -27.69 -17.46 1.38
C LEU A 116 -28.02 -18.35 0.18
N ILE A 117 -29.18 -18.16 -0.44
CA ILE A 117 -29.58 -18.83 -1.68
C ILE A 117 -28.57 -18.54 -2.78
N MET A 118 -28.26 -17.25 -3.04
CA MET A 118 -27.28 -16.87 -4.05
C MET A 118 -25.90 -17.48 -3.78
N LYS A 119 -25.46 -17.53 -2.51
CA LYS A 119 -24.21 -18.18 -2.12
C LYS A 119 -24.24 -19.68 -2.42
N SER A 120 -25.33 -20.37 -2.10
CA SER A 120 -25.49 -21.81 -2.34
C SER A 120 -25.47 -22.15 -3.84
N ILE A 121 -26.05 -21.30 -4.68
CA ILE A 121 -26.04 -21.45 -6.15
C ILE A 121 -24.61 -21.30 -6.67
N ALA A 122 -23.88 -20.29 -6.18
CA ALA A 122 -22.49 -20.08 -6.57
C ALA A 122 -21.62 -21.29 -6.19
N GLU A 123 -21.78 -21.83 -4.97
CA GLU A 123 -21.07 -23.04 -4.53
C GLU A 123 -21.39 -24.24 -5.44
N LYS A 124 -22.67 -24.47 -5.77
CA LYS A 124 -23.09 -25.55 -6.67
C LYS A 124 -22.46 -25.40 -8.07
N LEU A 125 -22.50 -24.22 -8.66
CA LEU A 125 -21.92 -23.97 -9.99
C LEU A 125 -20.40 -24.11 -10.00
N THR A 126 -19.73 -23.78 -8.90
CA THR A 126 -18.28 -24.03 -8.78
C THR A 126 -17.96 -25.52 -8.71
N GLU A 127 -18.78 -26.31 -8.03
CA GLU A 127 -18.64 -27.77 -8.00
C GLU A 127 -18.87 -28.37 -9.40
N ASP A 128 -19.89 -27.91 -10.11
CA ASP A 128 -20.17 -28.34 -11.49
C ASP A 128 -19.00 -28.02 -12.44
N LEU A 129 -18.41 -26.81 -12.32
CA LEU A 129 -17.21 -26.43 -13.05
C LEU A 129 -16.01 -27.32 -12.70
N GLU A 130 -15.75 -27.59 -11.42
CA GLU A 130 -14.64 -28.45 -11.01
C GLU A 130 -14.79 -29.88 -11.54
N ASN A 131 -16.00 -30.42 -11.51
CA ASN A 131 -16.31 -31.73 -12.07
C ASN A 131 -16.11 -31.75 -13.59
N HIS A 132 -16.56 -30.71 -14.30
CA HIS A 132 -16.32 -30.55 -15.74
C HIS A 132 -14.82 -30.52 -16.08
N LEU A 133 -14.02 -29.77 -15.31
CA LEU A 133 -12.58 -29.68 -15.52
C LEU A 133 -11.85 -30.99 -15.21
N LYS A 134 -12.29 -31.76 -14.19
CA LYS A 134 -11.76 -33.10 -13.91
C LYS A 134 -12.02 -34.07 -15.06
N MET A 135 -13.26 -34.14 -15.55
CA MET A 135 -13.63 -34.98 -16.69
C MET A 135 -12.85 -34.59 -17.96
N THR A 136 -12.70 -33.29 -18.21
CA THR A 136 -11.92 -32.76 -19.34
C THR A 136 -10.44 -33.12 -19.22
N ARG A 137 -9.87 -33.01 -18.01
CA ARG A 137 -8.48 -33.40 -17.74
C ARG A 137 -8.25 -34.89 -18.03
N GLU A 138 -9.15 -35.76 -17.57
CA GLU A 138 -9.09 -37.20 -17.85
C GLU A 138 -9.22 -37.50 -19.35
N LYS A 139 -10.09 -36.78 -20.06
CA LYS A 139 -10.22 -36.86 -21.52
C LYS A 139 -8.91 -36.46 -22.23
N LEU A 140 -8.29 -35.34 -21.84
CA LEU A 140 -7.02 -34.87 -22.41
C LEU A 140 -5.86 -35.85 -22.16
N ILE A 141 -5.82 -36.50 -20.99
CA ILE A 141 -4.80 -37.51 -20.68
C ILE A 141 -4.97 -38.73 -21.59
N ARG A 142 -6.22 -39.16 -21.85
CA ARG A 142 -6.52 -40.28 -22.74
C ARG A 142 -6.20 -39.96 -24.21
N GLU A 143 -6.57 -38.78 -24.69
CA GLU A 143 -6.39 -38.39 -26.10
C GLU A 143 -4.95 -38.03 -26.45
N HIS A 144 -4.19 -37.48 -25.50
CA HIS A 144 -2.84 -36.96 -25.72
C HIS A 144 -1.82 -37.44 -24.68
N PRO A 145 -1.47 -38.74 -24.66
CA PRO A 145 -0.65 -39.35 -23.61
C PRO A 145 0.79 -38.83 -23.54
N ILE A 146 1.31 -38.28 -24.66
CA ILE A 146 2.67 -37.72 -24.72
C ILE A 146 2.66 -36.24 -24.29
N LYS A 147 1.70 -35.45 -24.80
CA LYS A 147 1.61 -34.01 -24.49
C LYS A 147 1.12 -33.77 -23.07
N SER A 148 0.28 -34.66 -22.52
CA SER A 148 -0.22 -34.58 -21.15
C SER A 148 0.87 -34.67 -20.08
N LYS A 149 2.04 -35.26 -20.41
CA LYS A 149 3.22 -35.26 -19.54
C LYS A 149 3.81 -33.86 -19.34
N ILE A 150 3.55 -32.92 -20.26
CA ILE A 150 3.97 -31.53 -20.13
C ILE A 150 2.92 -30.79 -19.30
N THR A 151 3.21 -30.56 -18.02
CA THR A 151 2.31 -29.88 -17.07
C THR A 151 1.81 -28.54 -17.60
N ARG A 152 2.70 -27.73 -18.20
CA ARG A 152 2.31 -26.43 -18.79
C ARG A 152 1.27 -26.54 -19.90
N TRP A 153 1.33 -27.59 -20.71
CA TRP A 153 0.41 -27.77 -21.83
C TRP A 153 -0.98 -28.18 -21.32
N ILE A 154 -1.04 -29.13 -20.37
CA ILE A 154 -2.32 -29.55 -19.79
C ILE A 154 -2.97 -28.42 -18.98
N ASP A 155 -2.17 -27.64 -18.23
CA ASP A 155 -2.67 -26.50 -17.47
C ASP A 155 -3.21 -25.40 -18.39
N GLN A 156 -2.52 -25.11 -19.50
CA GLN A 156 -3.01 -24.17 -20.52
C GLN A 156 -4.33 -24.64 -21.13
N LYS A 157 -4.46 -25.93 -21.45
CA LYS A 157 -5.69 -26.47 -22.05
C LYS A 157 -6.86 -26.49 -21.07
N ILE A 158 -6.63 -26.85 -19.81
CA ILE A 158 -7.63 -26.76 -18.75
C ILE A 158 -8.05 -25.31 -18.51
N PHE A 159 -7.13 -24.36 -18.60
CA PHE A 159 -7.43 -22.94 -18.47
C PHE A 159 -8.28 -22.41 -19.62
N GLU A 160 -7.93 -22.77 -20.87
CA GLU A 160 -8.74 -22.43 -22.05
C GLU A 160 -10.16 -22.99 -21.92
N GLU A 161 -10.32 -24.25 -21.50
CA GLU A 161 -11.64 -24.84 -21.29
C GLU A 161 -12.42 -24.19 -20.14
N ARG A 162 -11.77 -23.88 -19.02
CA ARG A 162 -12.40 -23.14 -17.94
C ARG A 162 -13.04 -21.84 -18.43
N ILE A 163 -12.30 -21.08 -19.24
CA ILE A 163 -12.79 -19.82 -19.81
C ILE A 163 -13.99 -20.09 -20.74
N ASN A 164 -13.89 -21.10 -21.60
CA ASN A 164 -14.99 -21.46 -22.50
C ASN A 164 -16.24 -21.83 -21.71
N TYR A 165 -16.13 -22.70 -20.71
CA TYR A 165 -17.25 -23.10 -19.86
C TYR A 165 -17.91 -21.89 -19.19
N MET A 166 -17.11 -20.99 -18.59
CA MET A 166 -17.62 -19.79 -17.93
C MET A 166 -18.32 -18.82 -18.90
N HIS A 167 -17.86 -18.74 -20.15
CA HIS A 167 -18.52 -17.93 -21.18
C HIS A 167 -19.87 -18.54 -21.61
N HIS A 168 -19.97 -19.87 -21.71
CA HIS A 168 -21.24 -20.53 -22.08
C HIS A 168 -22.29 -20.41 -20.97
N HIS A 169 -21.86 -20.43 -19.70
CA HIS A 169 -22.74 -20.42 -18.52
C HIS A 169 -22.71 -19.07 -17.78
N GLU A 170 -22.45 -17.98 -18.50
CA GLU A 170 -22.23 -16.64 -17.94
C GLU A 170 -23.45 -16.13 -17.14
N TRP A 171 -24.66 -16.53 -17.52
CA TRP A 171 -25.92 -15.99 -17.03
C TRP A 171 -26.73 -16.96 -16.16
N ASP A 172 -26.39 -18.24 -16.18
CA ASP A 172 -27.04 -19.31 -15.42
C ASP A 172 -27.13 -19.02 -13.91
N PRO A 173 -26.10 -18.42 -13.25
CA PRO A 173 -26.21 -18.06 -11.84
C PRO A 173 -27.38 -17.12 -11.55
N HIS A 174 -27.67 -16.18 -12.44
CA HIS A 174 -28.76 -15.21 -12.27
C HIS A 174 -30.12 -15.87 -12.50
N GLN A 175 -30.23 -16.72 -13.52
CA GLN A 175 -31.46 -17.44 -13.83
C GLN A 175 -31.85 -18.40 -12.70
N LEU A 176 -30.90 -19.23 -12.25
CA LEU A 176 -31.12 -20.14 -11.13
C LEU A 176 -31.49 -19.39 -9.84
N ALA A 177 -30.91 -18.21 -9.61
CA ALA A 177 -31.23 -17.39 -8.44
C ALA A 177 -32.64 -16.80 -8.51
N ILE A 178 -33.07 -16.34 -9.69
CA ILE A 178 -34.44 -15.85 -9.91
C ILE A 178 -35.44 -16.97 -9.66
N ASP A 179 -35.20 -18.16 -10.23
CA ASP A 179 -36.11 -19.31 -10.11
C ASP A 179 -36.23 -19.81 -8.66
N GLN A 180 -35.10 -19.90 -7.94
CA GLN A 180 -35.10 -20.29 -6.52
C GLN A 180 -35.72 -19.22 -5.61
N CYS A 181 -35.51 -17.93 -5.89
CA CYS A 181 -36.16 -16.87 -5.11
C CYS A 181 -37.67 -16.84 -5.36
N LYS A 182 -38.13 -17.07 -6.60
CA LYS A 182 -39.55 -17.15 -6.95
C LYS A 182 -40.22 -18.37 -6.30
N SER A 183 -39.58 -19.54 -6.32
CA SER A 183 -40.15 -20.76 -5.72
C SER A 183 -40.29 -20.69 -4.19
N LEU A 184 -39.37 -19.99 -3.52
CA LEU A 184 -39.39 -19.79 -2.06
C LEU A 184 -40.21 -18.57 -1.61
N GLY A 185 -40.81 -17.83 -2.55
CA GLY A 185 -41.69 -16.69 -2.23
C GLY A 185 -40.99 -15.35 -1.96
N TYR A 186 -39.68 -15.23 -2.24
CA TYR A 186 -38.92 -13.97 -2.06
C TYR A 186 -39.04 -13.06 -3.29
N GLN A 187 -40.25 -12.54 -3.52
CA GLN A 187 -40.59 -11.76 -4.72
C GLN A 187 -39.76 -10.48 -4.89
N GLN A 188 -39.50 -9.74 -3.82
CA GLN A 188 -38.69 -8.52 -3.86
C GLN A 188 -37.24 -8.80 -4.31
N ALA A 189 -36.63 -9.85 -3.77
CA ALA A 189 -35.26 -10.24 -4.16
C ALA A 189 -35.21 -10.75 -5.60
N ALA A 190 -36.18 -11.57 -6.02
CA ALA A 190 -36.29 -12.03 -7.39
C ALA A 190 -36.43 -10.87 -8.38
N TYR A 191 -37.29 -9.89 -8.07
CA TYR A 191 -37.48 -8.68 -8.87
C TYR A 191 -36.16 -7.92 -9.07
N PHE A 192 -35.38 -7.76 -8.00
CA PHE A 192 -34.11 -7.06 -8.09
C PHE A 192 -33.06 -7.80 -8.93
N ILE A 193 -32.94 -9.11 -8.74
CA ILE A 193 -32.01 -9.95 -9.53
C ILE A 193 -32.43 -9.95 -11.00
N GLU A 194 -33.73 -10.01 -11.29
CA GLU A 194 -34.28 -9.95 -12.64
C GLU A 194 -33.97 -8.62 -13.32
N ARG A 195 -34.09 -7.49 -12.61
CA ARG A 195 -33.72 -6.18 -13.15
C ARG A 195 -32.21 -6.04 -13.40
N ASP A 196 -31.38 -6.55 -12.49
CA ASP A 196 -29.93 -6.53 -12.69
C ASP A 196 -29.52 -7.43 -13.87
N TYR A 197 -30.15 -8.61 -13.99
CA TYR A 197 -29.97 -9.51 -15.12
C TYR A 197 -30.28 -8.84 -16.46
N ILE A 198 -31.47 -8.23 -16.59
CA ILE A 198 -31.88 -7.51 -17.80
C ILE A 198 -30.93 -6.35 -18.09
N PHE A 199 -30.58 -5.56 -17.06
CA PHE A 199 -29.66 -4.43 -17.22
C PHE A 199 -28.30 -4.87 -17.76
N ARG A 200 -27.71 -5.90 -17.18
CA ARG A 200 -26.37 -6.38 -17.58
C ARG A 200 -26.36 -7.04 -18.95
N LYS A 201 -27.43 -7.79 -19.28
CA LYS A 201 -27.54 -8.48 -20.55
C LYS A 201 -27.78 -7.51 -21.72
N ASP A 202 -28.76 -6.62 -21.58
CA ASP A 202 -29.30 -5.86 -22.71
C ASP A 202 -28.83 -4.39 -22.74
N TYR A 203 -28.66 -3.76 -21.57
CA TYR A 203 -28.43 -2.31 -21.48
C TYR A 203 -26.95 -1.95 -21.26
N GLU A 204 -26.19 -2.72 -20.50
CA GLU A 204 -24.81 -2.39 -20.10
C GLU A 204 -23.92 -2.05 -21.29
N LEU A 205 -23.96 -2.88 -22.33
CA LEU A 205 -23.10 -2.73 -23.51
C LEU A 205 -23.41 -1.44 -24.27
N ASN A 206 -24.70 -1.17 -24.50
CA ASN A 206 -25.18 0.06 -25.13
C ASN A 206 -24.79 1.29 -24.31
N LEU A 207 -24.92 1.21 -22.99
CA LEU A 207 -24.60 2.31 -22.08
C LEU A 207 -23.08 2.58 -22.05
N ARG A 208 -22.24 1.54 -22.03
CA ARG A 208 -20.78 1.67 -22.15
C ARG A 208 -20.37 2.30 -23.47
N GLN A 209 -20.98 1.91 -24.58
CA GLN A 209 -20.72 2.51 -25.89
C GLN A 209 -21.12 4.00 -25.92
N ASN A 210 -22.28 4.34 -25.34
CA ASN A 210 -22.79 5.71 -25.27
C ASN A 210 -22.00 6.61 -24.31
N LEU A 211 -21.39 6.06 -23.25
CA LEU A 211 -20.62 6.81 -22.26
C LEU A 211 -19.13 6.94 -22.61
N LYS A 212 -18.55 6.00 -23.36
CA LYS A 212 -17.14 6.05 -23.81
C LYS A 212 -16.77 7.38 -24.50
N PRO A 213 -17.59 8.00 -25.37
CA PRO A 213 -17.29 9.30 -25.96
C PRO A 213 -17.55 10.50 -25.04
N LYS A 214 -18.23 10.34 -23.90
CA LYS A 214 -18.60 11.42 -22.98
C LYS A 214 -17.63 11.61 -21.80
N ILE A 215 -16.42 11.05 -21.89
CA ILE A 215 -15.38 11.23 -20.85
C ILE A 215 -14.91 12.69 -20.84
N GLU A 216 -15.24 13.41 -19.77
CA GLU A 216 -14.78 14.77 -19.56
C GLU A 216 -13.28 14.82 -19.23
N PRO A 217 -12.52 15.77 -19.80
CA PRO A 217 -11.11 15.93 -19.49
C PRO A 217 -10.93 16.47 -18.06
N VAL A 218 -10.03 15.86 -17.29
CA VAL A 218 -9.67 16.33 -15.93
C VAL A 218 -8.98 17.70 -15.97
N LYS A 219 -8.21 17.98 -17.04
CA LYS A 219 -7.50 19.25 -17.21
C LYS A 219 -7.36 19.63 -18.68
N THR A 220 -7.55 20.91 -18.97
CA THR A 220 -7.20 21.58 -20.23
C THR A 220 -5.92 22.39 -20.02
N ILE A 221 -4.94 22.22 -20.90
CA ILE A 221 -3.64 22.90 -20.83
C ILE A 221 -3.45 23.70 -22.10
N GLN A 222 -3.20 25.00 -21.96
CA GLN A 222 -2.97 25.94 -23.06
C GLN A 222 -1.48 26.22 -23.25
N CYS A 223 -1.03 26.26 -24.51
CA CYS A 223 0.32 26.66 -24.92
C CYS A 223 0.20 27.76 -25.97
N THR A 224 0.91 28.88 -25.82
CA THR A 224 0.81 30.02 -26.75
C THR A 224 2.06 30.22 -27.58
N ARG A 225 1.88 30.66 -28.83
CA ARG A 225 2.96 31.14 -29.69
C ARG A 225 2.68 32.54 -30.24
N PHE A 226 3.72 33.34 -30.44
CA PHE A 226 3.59 34.66 -31.07
C PHE A 226 3.37 34.54 -32.58
N ILE A 227 2.54 35.44 -33.12
CA ILE A 227 2.37 35.62 -34.57
C ILE A 227 3.52 36.48 -35.09
N TRP A 228 4.32 35.93 -36.01
CA TRP A 228 5.57 36.58 -36.43
C TRP A 228 5.36 37.84 -37.27
N LEU A 229 4.39 37.80 -38.19
CA LEU A 229 4.09 38.89 -39.10
C LEU A 229 2.86 39.66 -38.61
N PRO A 230 2.95 40.99 -38.43
CA PRO A 230 1.79 41.80 -38.05
C PRO A 230 0.60 41.61 -38.99
N ARG A 231 0.85 41.34 -40.29
CA ARG A 231 -0.19 41.05 -41.28
C ARG A 231 -1.15 39.94 -40.88
N ASN A 232 -0.66 38.99 -40.11
CA ASN A 232 -1.40 37.80 -39.70
C ASN A 232 -2.00 37.94 -38.29
N TYR A 233 -1.93 39.13 -37.66
CA TYR A 233 -2.64 39.37 -36.41
C TYR A 233 -4.13 39.05 -36.57
N ILE A 234 -4.76 38.64 -35.49
CA ILE A 234 -6.17 38.23 -35.53
C ILE A 234 -6.96 39.33 -34.84
N VAL A 235 -7.85 40.00 -35.58
CA VAL A 235 -8.77 40.98 -35.01
C VAL A 235 -10.09 40.28 -34.78
N GLU A 236 -10.52 40.25 -33.52
CA GLU A 236 -11.71 39.56 -33.07
C GLU A 236 -12.72 40.55 -32.49
N ARG A 237 -14.00 40.36 -32.79
CA ARG A 237 -15.13 41.02 -32.13
C ARG A 237 -15.61 40.14 -30.99
N THR A 238 -15.57 40.60 -29.74
CA THR A 238 -15.83 39.78 -28.54
C THR A 238 -17.19 39.99 -27.87
N TYR A 239 -17.91 41.07 -28.16
CA TYR A 239 -19.25 41.38 -27.63
C TYR A 239 -20.09 42.10 -28.69
N PRO A 240 -21.45 41.98 -28.70
CA PRO A 240 -22.32 41.06 -27.95
C PRO A 240 -22.54 39.68 -28.62
N LEU A 241 -21.89 39.43 -29.77
CA LEU A 241 -22.02 38.22 -30.60
C LEU A 241 -20.88 37.21 -30.36
N PRO A 242 -21.01 35.94 -30.81
CA PRO A 242 -19.91 34.97 -30.78
C PRO A 242 -18.68 35.52 -31.53
N VAL A 243 -17.48 35.11 -31.07
CA VAL A 243 -16.19 35.62 -31.54
C VAL A 243 -16.06 35.51 -33.06
N GLU A 244 -16.13 36.64 -33.76
CA GLU A 244 -16.01 36.72 -35.22
C GLU A 244 -14.64 37.30 -35.62
N ARG A 245 -13.99 36.66 -36.59
CA ARG A 245 -12.68 37.08 -37.11
C ARG A 245 -12.83 38.07 -38.26
N ILE A 246 -12.30 39.28 -38.07
CA ILE A 246 -12.35 40.36 -39.06
C ILE A 246 -11.01 40.40 -39.83
N PRO A 247 -11.01 40.69 -41.15
CA PRO A 247 -9.78 40.83 -41.93
C PRO A 247 -8.88 41.95 -41.40
N THR A 248 -7.57 41.68 -41.30
CA THR A 248 -6.57 42.64 -40.84
C THR A 248 -6.20 43.65 -41.92
N LEU A 249 -6.68 44.89 -41.76
CA LEU A 249 -6.35 45.99 -42.66
C LEU A 249 -5.30 46.94 -42.05
N PHE A 250 -4.26 47.27 -42.82
CA PHE A 250 -3.21 48.23 -42.41
C PHE A 250 -3.50 49.61 -42.96
N SER A 251 -3.28 50.64 -42.13
CA SER A 251 -3.22 52.01 -42.62
C SER A 251 -1.80 52.40 -43.03
N LYS A 252 -1.66 53.12 -44.15
CA LYS A 252 -0.38 53.68 -44.62
C LYS A 252 0.04 54.95 -43.85
N HIS A 253 -0.87 55.58 -43.11
CA HIS A 253 -0.64 56.85 -42.42
C HIS A 253 -0.35 56.67 -40.92
N LYS A 254 0.43 57.60 -40.33
CA LYS A 254 0.63 57.66 -38.87
C LYS A 254 -0.66 58.09 -38.17
N TYR A 255 -0.93 57.54 -36.99
CA TYR A 255 -2.06 57.95 -36.16
C TYR A 255 -1.94 59.44 -35.82
N THR A 256 -2.91 60.24 -36.23
CA THR A 256 -3.01 61.67 -35.90
C THR A 256 -4.38 61.90 -35.29
N VAL A 257 -4.41 62.29 -34.02
CA VAL A 257 -5.62 62.51 -33.22
C VAL A 257 -6.53 63.55 -33.88
N GLU A 258 -5.96 64.55 -34.57
CA GLU A 258 -6.71 65.63 -35.23
C GLU A 258 -7.52 65.22 -36.48
N LYS A 259 -7.32 64.02 -37.03
CA LYS A 259 -8.16 63.52 -38.15
C LYS A 259 -9.40 62.75 -37.68
N GLU A 260 -9.66 62.73 -36.37
CA GLU A 260 -10.83 62.08 -35.76
C GLU A 260 -12.14 62.85 -35.98
N GLU A 261 -12.11 64.15 -36.30
CA GLU A 261 -13.33 64.96 -36.52
C GLU A 261 -13.82 64.92 -37.98
N ALA A 262 -12.93 64.86 -38.96
CA ALA A 262 -13.29 64.95 -40.38
C ALA A 262 -13.84 63.65 -41.00
N ARG A 263 -13.77 62.50 -40.30
CA ARG A 263 -14.27 61.20 -40.77
C ARG A 263 -15.48 60.66 -40.00
N GLN A 264 -16.12 61.49 -39.19
CA GLN A 264 -17.26 61.11 -38.33
C GLN A 264 -18.58 60.80 -39.05
N ARG A 265 -18.62 60.65 -40.38
CA ARG A 265 -19.89 60.54 -41.14
C ARG A 265 -20.13 59.27 -41.94
N LEU A 266 -19.33 58.22 -41.78
CA LEU A 266 -19.69 56.93 -42.37
C LEU A 266 -19.21 55.77 -41.50
N ILE A 267 -20.15 55.21 -40.75
CA ILE A 267 -20.51 53.77 -40.67
C ILE A 267 -21.14 53.51 -39.29
N ASN A 268 -22.40 53.10 -39.32
CA ASN A 268 -23.11 52.51 -38.19
C ASN A 268 -22.35 51.26 -37.74
N SER A 269 -21.78 51.27 -36.54
CA SER A 269 -21.31 50.07 -35.87
C SER A 269 -21.71 50.16 -34.40
N ASP A 270 -22.38 49.11 -33.92
CA ASP A 270 -22.99 48.99 -32.60
C ASP A 270 -22.13 49.60 -31.47
N PRO A 271 -22.69 50.48 -30.63
CA PRO A 271 -21.94 51.18 -29.57
C PRO A 271 -21.39 50.24 -28.46
N GLU A 272 -21.76 48.96 -28.47
CA GLU A 272 -21.35 47.95 -27.48
C GLU A 272 -20.29 46.96 -27.99
N ALA A 273 -19.88 47.04 -29.26
CA ALA A 273 -18.93 46.10 -29.83
C ALA A 273 -17.48 46.37 -29.36
N ARG A 274 -16.87 45.39 -28.68
CA ARG A 274 -15.44 45.43 -28.31
C ARG A 274 -14.61 44.67 -29.33
N TYR A 275 -13.54 45.31 -29.80
CA TYR A 275 -12.59 44.72 -30.75
C TYR A 275 -11.24 44.47 -30.09
N GLN A 276 -10.71 43.27 -30.22
CA GLN A 276 -9.42 42.88 -29.66
C GLN A 276 -8.47 42.42 -30.76
N CYS A 277 -7.24 42.95 -30.77
CA CYS A 277 -6.17 42.47 -31.63
C CYS A 277 -5.34 41.43 -30.89
N ARG A 278 -5.47 40.15 -31.28
CA ARG A 278 -4.69 39.04 -30.76
C ARG A 278 -3.37 38.89 -31.53
N ARG A 279 -2.25 38.95 -30.80
CA ARG A 279 -0.87 38.80 -31.33
C ARG A 279 -0.30 37.39 -31.12
N GLU A 280 -1.06 36.51 -30.47
CA GLU A 280 -0.67 35.15 -30.11
C GLU A 280 -1.70 34.12 -30.58
N ILE A 281 -1.26 32.90 -30.87
CA ILE A 281 -2.11 31.74 -31.17
C ILE A 281 -2.00 30.78 -29.98
N SER A 282 -3.14 30.43 -29.37
CA SER A 282 -3.23 29.43 -28.31
C SER A 282 -3.55 28.05 -28.90
N TYR A 283 -2.79 27.04 -28.47
CA TYR A 283 -3.06 25.64 -28.70
C TYR A 283 -3.53 24.99 -27.42
N GLU A 284 -4.57 24.18 -27.50
CA GLU A 284 -5.14 23.48 -26.34
C GLU A 284 -4.92 21.98 -26.44
N THR A 285 -4.55 21.36 -25.32
CA THR A 285 -4.52 19.91 -25.18
C THR A 285 -5.26 19.49 -23.93
N THR A 286 -5.87 18.31 -23.97
CA THR A 286 -6.70 17.79 -22.89
C THR A 286 -6.16 16.45 -22.41
N THR A 287 -6.39 16.14 -21.13
CA THR A 287 -6.01 14.85 -20.54
C THR A 287 -6.90 13.67 -20.99
N ARG A 288 -7.83 13.91 -21.93
CA ARG A 288 -8.83 12.94 -22.40
C ARG A 288 -8.23 11.76 -23.17
N TYR A 289 -7.20 12.01 -23.98
CA TYR A 289 -6.66 11.01 -24.88
C TYR A 289 -5.41 10.33 -24.30
N PRO A 290 -5.23 9.01 -24.53
CA PRO A 290 -3.95 8.36 -24.28
C PRO A 290 -2.86 9.09 -25.10
N PHE A 291 -1.65 9.19 -24.54
CA PHE A 291 -0.53 9.98 -25.10
C PHE A 291 -0.68 11.52 -25.08
N TRP A 292 -1.63 12.08 -24.32
CA TRP A 292 -1.73 13.54 -24.15
C TRP A 292 -0.43 14.20 -23.68
N ARG A 293 0.42 13.48 -22.93
CA ARG A 293 1.75 13.95 -22.49
C ARG A 293 2.73 14.14 -23.64
N TRP A 294 2.72 13.23 -24.62
CA TRP A 294 3.55 13.35 -25.82
C TRP A 294 3.05 14.46 -26.73
N LYS A 295 1.73 14.56 -26.91
CA LYS A 295 1.11 15.68 -27.61
C LYS A 295 1.44 17.02 -26.92
N LEU A 296 1.38 17.08 -25.58
CA LEU A 296 1.76 18.26 -24.82
C LEU A 296 3.24 18.58 -24.96
N PHE A 297 4.12 17.58 -24.89
CA PHE A 297 5.54 17.75 -25.10
C PHE A 297 5.81 18.35 -26.48
N ALA A 298 5.27 17.76 -27.55
CA ALA A 298 5.43 18.22 -28.92
C ALA A 298 4.86 19.64 -29.13
N LEU A 299 3.67 19.94 -28.60
CA LEU A 299 3.07 21.27 -28.70
C LEU A 299 3.89 22.31 -27.94
N ARG A 300 4.40 21.97 -26.75
CA ARG A 300 5.19 22.87 -25.91
C ARG A 300 6.57 23.13 -26.51
N THR A 301 7.25 22.10 -27.02
CA THR A 301 8.53 22.27 -27.72
C THR A 301 8.33 23.08 -29.00
N PHE A 302 7.28 22.83 -29.77
CA PHE A 302 6.96 23.63 -30.96
C PHE A 302 6.69 25.11 -30.65
N CYS A 303 5.87 25.40 -29.64
CA CYS A 303 5.56 26.78 -29.24
C CYS A 303 6.81 27.48 -28.71
N TRP A 304 7.60 26.82 -27.85
CA TRP A 304 8.83 27.38 -27.31
C TRP A 304 9.88 27.62 -28.39
N LEU A 305 10.08 26.68 -29.30
CA LEU A 305 11.01 26.84 -30.42
C LEU A 305 10.56 27.99 -31.34
N SER A 306 9.27 28.05 -31.68
CA SER A 306 8.72 29.13 -32.52
C SER A 306 8.88 30.51 -31.86
N ASN A 307 8.69 30.59 -30.54
CA ASN A 307 8.86 31.84 -29.79
C ASN A 307 10.34 32.21 -29.63
N ALA A 308 11.22 31.23 -29.44
CA ALA A 308 12.66 31.45 -29.40
C ALA A 308 13.18 31.95 -30.76
N ILE A 309 12.76 31.33 -31.86
CA ILE A 309 13.09 31.80 -33.22
C ILE A 309 12.55 33.22 -33.44
N TYR A 310 11.30 33.50 -33.04
CA TYR A 310 10.76 34.86 -33.12
C TYR A 310 11.62 35.87 -32.34
N LEU A 311 12.04 35.54 -31.12
CA LEU A 311 12.88 36.41 -30.30
C LEU A 311 14.27 36.62 -30.91
N PHE A 312 14.98 35.54 -31.23
CA PHE A 312 16.38 35.60 -31.68
C PHE A 312 16.55 35.99 -33.15
N CYS A 313 15.62 35.62 -34.03
CA CYS A 313 15.74 35.87 -35.46
C CYS A 313 14.96 37.09 -35.94
N ILE A 314 13.95 37.57 -35.19
CA ILE A 314 13.12 38.72 -35.61
C ILE A 314 13.25 39.87 -34.61
N VAL A 315 12.98 39.63 -33.33
CA VAL A 315 12.92 40.72 -32.34
C VAL A 315 14.31 41.31 -32.09
N ILE A 316 15.29 40.50 -31.70
CA ILE A 316 16.65 40.95 -31.40
C ILE A 316 17.33 41.63 -32.61
N PRO A 317 17.37 41.03 -33.81
CA PRO A 317 18.12 41.60 -34.93
C PRO A 317 17.41 42.75 -35.66
N PHE A 318 16.08 42.90 -35.56
CA PHE A 318 15.34 43.91 -36.34
C PHE A 318 14.42 44.85 -35.55
N ALA A 319 13.98 44.46 -34.34
CA ALA A 319 13.01 45.21 -33.55
C ALA A 319 13.53 45.69 -32.19
N SER A 320 14.69 45.23 -31.75
CA SER A 320 15.31 45.61 -30.48
C SER A 320 16.09 46.93 -30.58
N PRO A 321 16.32 47.65 -29.48
CA PRO A 321 17.26 48.78 -29.44
C PRO A 321 18.71 48.43 -29.84
N VAL A 322 19.07 47.15 -29.82
CA VAL A 322 20.40 46.62 -30.22
C VAL A 322 20.35 45.97 -31.62
N SER A 323 19.27 46.17 -32.37
CA SER A 323 19.08 45.59 -33.71
C SER A 323 20.02 46.22 -34.75
N PHE A 324 20.30 45.49 -35.83
CA PHE A 324 20.99 46.04 -37.01
C PHE A 324 20.25 47.26 -37.57
N ARG A 325 18.92 47.22 -37.53
CA ARG A 325 18.06 48.34 -37.90
C ARG A 325 18.26 49.54 -36.97
N ALA A 326 18.42 49.33 -35.66
CA ALA A 326 18.72 50.39 -34.71
C ALA A 326 20.13 50.96 -34.89
N LEU A 327 21.09 50.16 -35.35
CA LEU A 327 22.45 50.64 -35.59
C LEU A 327 22.56 51.49 -36.87
N LEU A 328 21.96 51.02 -37.97
CA LEU A 328 22.20 51.55 -39.32
C LEU A 328 21.10 52.50 -39.83
N SER A 329 19.89 52.49 -39.26
CA SER A 329 18.80 53.34 -39.78
C SER A 329 19.01 54.82 -39.40
N PRO A 330 18.89 55.77 -40.34
CA PRO A 330 19.05 57.20 -40.05
C PRO A 330 17.86 57.79 -39.28
N LYS A 331 16.68 57.15 -39.35
CA LYS A 331 15.44 57.62 -38.70
C LYS A 331 15.01 56.66 -37.60
N PRO A 332 14.46 57.17 -36.47
CA PRO A 332 13.88 56.33 -35.44
C PRO A 332 12.70 55.52 -36.00
N PHE A 333 12.48 54.33 -35.45
CA PHE A 333 11.43 53.43 -35.91
C PHE A 333 10.49 53.01 -34.77
N ILE A 334 9.32 52.52 -35.14
CA ILE A 334 8.27 52.03 -34.24
C ILE A 334 8.04 50.56 -34.61
N VAL A 335 7.95 49.72 -33.58
CA VAL A 335 7.79 48.26 -33.73
C VAL A 335 6.32 47.83 -33.62
N GLY A 336 5.56 48.45 -32.72
CA GLY A 336 4.19 48.05 -32.39
C GLY A 336 3.11 48.58 -33.31
N TYR A 337 1.98 47.86 -33.37
CA TYR A 337 0.77 48.25 -34.08
C TYR A 337 -0.44 48.23 -33.12
N LYS A 338 -1.19 49.33 -33.08
CA LYS A 338 -2.42 49.47 -32.29
C LYS A 338 -3.65 49.42 -33.20
N LEU A 339 -4.69 48.72 -32.76
CA LEU A 339 -5.98 48.67 -33.43
C LEU A 339 -6.77 49.94 -33.11
N ASN A 340 -7.36 50.57 -34.14
CA ASN A 340 -8.38 51.59 -33.94
C ASN A 340 -9.76 50.93 -33.94
N GLU A 341 -10.49 51.06 -32.83
CA GLU A 341 -11.80 50.43 -32.62
C GLU A 341 -12.87 50.94 -33.61
N LYS A 342 -12.73 52.18 -34.10
CA LYS A 342 -13.70 52.82 -35.02
C LYS A 342 -13.47 52.50 -36.50
N ASP A 343 -12.20 52.37 -36.92
CA ASP A 343 -11.81 52.13 -38.32
C ASP A 343 -11.52 50.65 -38.64
N LEU A 344 -11.40 49.80 -37.60
CA LEU A 344 -10.95 48.40 -37.67
C LEU A 344 -9.59 48.21 -38.36
N LYS A 345 -8.78 49.27 -38.45
CA LYS A 345 -7.46 49.28 -39.07
C LYS A 345 -6.35 49.31 -38.02
N LEU A 346 -5.25 48.64 -38.34
CA LEU A 346 -4.02 48.66 -37.56
C LEU A 346 -3.14 49.85 -37.96
N TYR A 347 -2.83 50.70 -36.96
CA TYR A 347 -1.94 51.85 -37.09
C TYR A 347 -0.63 51.58 -36.35
N LYS A 348 0.48 52.19 -36.79
CA LYS A 348 1.74 52.14 -36.03
C LYS A 348 1.56 52.89 -34.71
N GLU A 349 2.02 52.29 -33.61
CA GLU A 349 1.95 52.89 -32.27
C GLU A 349 2.67 54.24 -32.23
N THR A 350 2.15 55.21 -31.48
CA THR A 350 2.79 56.52 -31.31
C THR A 350 3.96 56.47 -30.32
N SER A 351 3.97 55.47 -29.42
CA SER A 351 4.98 55.21 -28.40
C SER A 351 4.97 53.72 -28.04
N PRO A 352 6.13 53.06 -27.82
CA PRO A 352 7.49 53.58 -27.69
C PRO A 352 8.25 53.70 -29.03
N ILE A 353 8.99 54.80 -29.19
CA ILE A 353 9.85 55.05 -30.36
C ILE A 353 11.28 54.59 -30.02
N THR A 354 11.82 53.64 -30.78
CA THR A 354 13.21 53.21 -30.61
C THR A 354 14.15 54.13 -31.39
N GLN A 355 14.98 54.89 -30.66
CA GLN A 355 16.01 55.77 -31.22
C GLN A 355 17.17 54.95 -31.78
N THR A 356 17.57 55.23 -33.02
CA THR A 356 18.70 54.59 -33.71
C THR A 356 20.03 55.23 -33.30
N PHE A 357 21.15 54.56 -33.53
CA PHE A 357 22.47 55.11 -33.25
C PHE A 357 22.70 56.43 -34.00
N ILE A 358 22.38 56.45 -35.31
CA ILE A 358 22.49 57.65 -36.14
C ILE A 358 21.51 58.73 -35.68
N SER A 359 20.26 58.39 -35.35
CA SER A 359 19.30 59.39 -34.85
C SER A 359 19.69 59.94 -33.49
N ARG A 360 20.31 59.13 -32.62
CA ARG A 360 20.91 59.58 -31.36
C ARG A 360 22.12 60.47 -31.59
N LEU A 361 23.00 60.15 -32.53
CA LEU A 361 24.14 61.01 -32.88
C LEU A 361 23.67 62.36 -33.43
N VAL A 362 22.66 62.37 -34.30
CA VAL A 362 22.06 63.61 -34.82
C VAL A 362 21.34 64.38 -33.71
N ALA A 363 20.58 63.71 -32.84
CA ALA A 363 19.95 64.34 -31.69
C ALA A 363 20.98 64.90 -30.70
N LEU A 364 22.08 64.19 -30.48
CA LEU A 364 23.20 64.62 -29.65
C LEU A 364 23.91 65.81 -30.29
N TRP A 365 24.14 65.79 -31.60
CA TRP A 365 24.68 66.91 -32.35
C TRP A 365 23.78 68.15 -32.25
N ASN A 366 22.47 67.97 -32.41
CA ASN A 366 21.50 69.05 -32.26
C ASN A 366 21.46 69.56 -30.81
N ASN A 367 21.57 68.69 -29.80
CA ASN A 367 21.68 69.10 -28.41
C ASN A 367 22.99 69.82 -28.10
N VAL A 368 24.12 69.39 -28.67
CA VAL A 368 25.42 70.06 -28.55
C VAL A 368 25.37 71.43 -29.24
N SER A 369 24.79 71.51 -30.43
CA SER A 369 24.57 72.76 -31.18
C SER A 369 23.64 73.71 -30.41
N TYR A 370 22.52 73.20 -29.89
CA TYR A 370 21.59 73.96 -29.05
C TYR A 370 22.24 74.42 -27.74
N SER A 371 23.05 73.57 -27.10
CA SER A 371 23.80 73.93 -25.89
C SER A 371 24.86 74.99 -26.19
N ARG A 372 25.54 74.91 -27.35
CA ARG A 372 26.45 75.95 -27.84
C ARG A 372 25.71 77.28 -28.07
N GLN A 373 24.59 77.27 -28.78
CA GLN A 373 23.80 78.48 -29.02
C GLN A 373 23.22 79.07 -27.72
N LYS A 374 22.76 78.22 -26.79
CA LYS A 374 22.27 78.65 -25.48
C LYS A 374 23.40 79.24 -24.62
N PHE A 375 24.61 78.69 -24.74
CA PHE A 375 25.81 79.18 -24.07
C PHE A 375 26.31 80.50 -24.64
N GLU A 376 26.32 80.66 -25.98
CA GLU A 376 26.67 81.91 -26.66
C GLU A 376 25.68 83.04 -26.36
N ARG A 377 24.42 82.70 -26.08
CA ARG A 377 23.37 83.66 -25.69
C ARG A 377 23.35 84.00 -24.20
N ALA A 378 24.16 83.35 -23.35
CA ALA A 378 24.17 83.61 -21.91
C ALA A 378 25.20 84.70 -21.54
N PRO A 379 24.81 85.78 -20.82
CA PRO A 379 25.69 86.90 -20.52
C PRO A 379 26.82 86.52 -19.55
N ASP A 380 28.04 87.00 -19.83
CA ASP A 380 29.27 86.69 -19.09
C ASP A 380 29.23 87.20 -17.64
N ARG A 381 29.47 86.29 -16.68
CA ARG A 381 29.82 86.64 -15.30
C ARG A 381 31.09 85.87 -14.91
N GLY A 382 32.20 86.59 -14.72
CA GLY A 382 33.38 86.11 -13.98
C GLY A 382 34.66 85.88 -14.79
N GLU A 383 35.75 86.47 -14.28
CA GLU A 383 37.13 86.36 -14.73
C GLU A 383 37.73 85.01 -14.29
N TYR A 384 38.34 84.28 -15.22
CA TYR A 384 38.97 82.95 -15.10
C TYR A 384 38.05 81.71 -15.02
N GLY A 385 38.09 80.91 -16.10
CA GLY A 385 37.76 79.48 -16.05
C GLY A 385 36.68 78.95 -17.00
N ARG A 386 36.10 79.74 -17.92
CA ARG A 386 35.00 79.27 -18.79
C ARG A 386 35.43 78.30 -19.91
N LYS A 387 36.63 78.44 -20.47
CA LYS A 387 37.10 77.60 -21.61
C LYS A 387 37.67 76.25 -21.18
N PHE A 388 38.39 76.17 -20.06
CA PHE A 388 39.13 74.96 -19.66
C PHE A 388 38.21 73.88 -19.07
N PHE A 389 37.35 74.22 -18.11
CA PHE A 389 36.39 73.28 -17.54
C PHE A 389 35.32 72.82 -18.54
N CYS A 390 35.00 73.65 -19.54
CA CYS A 390 34.08 73.30 -20.62
C CYS A 390 34.71 72.32 -21.63
N LEU A 391 35.98 72.53 -22.00
CA LEU A 391 36.76 71.58 -22.82
C LEU A 391 36.90 70.23 -22.11
N ILE A 392 37.20 70.23 -20.81
CA ILE A 392 37.29 69.01 -20.01
C ILE A 392 35.96 68.28 -19.97
N ASN A 393 34.84 68.97 -19.73
CA ASN A 393 33.53 68.32 -19.65
C ASN A 393 33.05 67.80 -21.02
N ILE A 394 33.38 68.49 -22.12
CA ILE A 394 33.06 68.03 -23.48
C ILE A 394 33.93 66.83 -23.87
N ILE A 395 35.23 66.88 -23.61
CA ILE A 395 36.17 65.79 -23.94
C ILE A 395 35.88 64.57 -23.06
N MET A 396 35.81 64.73 -21.74
CA MET A 396 35.67 63.60 -20.80
C MET A 396 34.29 62.95 -20.91
N THR A 397 33.22 63.75 -20.89
CA THR A 397 31.86 63.22 -20.72
C THR A 397 31.24 62.82 -22.05
N ASN A 398 31.38 63.65 -23.10
CA ASN A 398 30.71 63.41 -24.38
C ASN A 398 31.57 62.62 -25.37
N PHE A 399 32.88 62.86 -25.42
CA PHE A 399 33.77 62.19 -26.38
C PHE A 399 34.35 60.88 -25.84
N LEU A 400 34.92 60.90 -24.63
CA LEU A 400 35.56 59.72 -24.02
C LEU A 400 34.51 58.71 -23.51
N LEU A 401 33.62 59.15 -22.60
CA LEU A 401 32.63 58.28 -21.97
C LEU A 401 31.53 57.86 -22.95
N GLY A 402 30.86 58.82 -23.60
CA GLY A 402 29.77 58.54 -24.55
C GLY A 402 30.22 58.04 -25.93
N GLY A 403 31.40 58.46 -26.40
CA GLY A 403 31.87 58.18 -27.76
C GLY A 403 32.77 56.95 -27.90
N ILE A 404 33.67 56.69 -26.95
CA ILE A 404 34.67 55.61 -27.07
C ILE A 404 34.39 54.46 -26.09
N ILE A 405 34.22 54.78 -24.81
CA ILE A 405 34.05 53.76 -23.75
C ILE A 405 32.73 53.01 -23.91
N GLN A 406 31.62 53.72 -24.18
CA GLN A 406 30.30 53.11 -24.33
C GLN A 406 30.19 52.11 -25.50
N PRO A 407 30.66 52.37 -26.73
CA PRO A 407 30.64 51.36 -27.79
C PRO A 407 31.61 50.20 -27.56
N ILE A 408 32.76 50.42 -26.92
CA ILE A 408 33.67 49.33 -26.54
C ILE A 408 32.99 48.40 -25.52
N LEU A 409 32.36 48.95 -24.48
CA LEU A 409 31.58 48.17 -23.52
C LEU A 409 30.41 47.43 -24.17
N ALA A 410 29.73 48.04 -25.14
CA ALA A 410 28.66 47.37 -25.89
C ALA A 410 29.20 46.21 -26.75
N LEU A 411 30.38 46.36 -27.36
CA LEU A 411 31.04 45.31 -28.14
C LEU A 411 31.50 44.15 -27.24
N VAL A 412 32.06 44.47 -26.07
CA VAL A 412 32.40 43.48 -25.03
C VAL A 412 31.15 42.75 -24.55
N GLY A 413 30.04 43.45 -24.32
CA GLY A 413 28.75 42.84 -23.94
C GLY A 413 28.18 41.91 -25.01
N LEU A 414 28.38 42.22 -26.29
CA LEU A 414 27.94 41.38 -27.42
C LEU A 414 28.69 40.05 -27.48
N ILE A 415 29.95 40.00 -27.02
CA ILE A 415 30.76 38.78 -26.97
C ILE A 415 30.60 38.06 -25.62
N ALA A 416 30.56 38.81 -24.51
CA ALA A 416 30.49 38.25 -23.17
C ALA A 416 29.13 37.62 -22.86
N SER A 417 28.02 38.19 -23.34
CA SER A 417 26.68 37.64 -23.07
C SER A 417 26.43 36.24 -23.67
N PRO A 418 26.79 35.92 -24.94
CA PRO A 418 26.65 34.55 -25.44
C PRO A 418 27.57 33.58 -24.70
N ILE A 419 28.80 33.98 -24.37
CA ILE A 419 29.75 33.14 -23.61
C ILE A 419 29.19 32.82 -22.21
N ALA A 420 28.70 33.83 -21.49
CA ALA A 420 28.09 33.63 -20.18
C ALA A 420 26.84 32.72 -20.26
N SER A 421 25.99 32.91 -21.28
CA SER A 421 24.83 32.05 -21.48
C SER A 421 25.22 30.60 -21.77
N LEU A 422 26.29 30.38 -22.54
CA LEU A 422 26.82 29.05 -22.88
C LEU A 422 27.39 28.37 -21.63
N LEU A 423 28.15 29.10 -20.79
CA LEU A 423 28.66 28.59 -19.52
C LEU A 423 27.55 28.23 -18.54
N ILE A 424 26.50 29.07 -18.41
CA ILE A 424 25.34 28.79 -17.56
C ILE A 424 24.60 27.54 -18.06
N THR A 425 24.45 27.38 -19.37
CA THR A 425 23.77 26.23 -19.97
C THR A 425 24.56 24.94 -19.75
N ILE A 426 25.89 24.98 -19.91
CA ILE A 426 26.79 23.86 -19.60
C ILE A 426 26.70 23.50 -18.11
N TYR A 427 26.76 24.48 -17.22
CA TYR A 427 26.61 24.26 -15.77
C TYR A 427 25.26 23.60 -15.44
N ALA A 428 24.15 24.08 -16.02
CA ALA A 428 22.83 23.51 -15.80
C ALA A 428 22.72 22.06 -16.31
N LEU A 429 23.32 21.74 -17.45
CA LEU A 429 23.36 20.38 -18.00
C LEU A 429 24.19 19.44 -17.11
N LEU A 430 25.37 19.88 -16.67
CA LEU A 430 26.22 19.13 -15.76
C LEU A 430 25.52 18.92 -14.41
N HIS A 431 24.91 19.96 -13.84
CA HIS A 431 24.20 19.86 -12.57
C HIS A 431 23.01 18.90 -12.65
N ARG A 432 22.23 18.95 -13.75
CA ARG A 432 21.14 18.00 -14.00
C ARG A 432 21.67 16.57 -14.17
N GLY A 433 22.78 16.39 -14.87
CA GLY A 433 23.43 15.09 -15.05
C GLY A 433 23.91 14.50 -13.73
N PHE A 434 24.68 15.26 -12.95
CA PHE A 434 25.15 14.84 -11.62
C PHE A 434 24.02 14.53 -10.66
N ARG A 435 22.94 15.34 -10.68
CA ARG A 435 21.76 15.04 -9.86
C ARG A 435 21.09 13.74 -10.29
N GLY A 436 20.95 13.51 -11.59
CA GLY A 436 20.42 12.26 -12.12
C GLY A 436 21.25 11.05 -11.68
N VAL A 437 22.57 11.13 -11.81
CA VAL A 437 23.49 10.07 -11.35
C VAL A 437 23.40 9.86 -9.84
N TYR A 438 23.38 10.93 -9.04
CA TYR A 438 23.21 10.86 -7.59
C TYR A 438 21.89 10.18 -7.19
N ASP A 439 20.78 10.56 -7.82
CA ASP A 439 19.46 9.97 -7.55
C ASP A 439 19.42 8.48 -7.98
N GLN A 440 20.11 8.11 -9.07
CA GLN A 440 20.19 6.72 -9.54
C GLN A 440 21.06 5.85 -8.62
N ILE A 441 22.21 6.37 -8.19
CA ILE A 441 23.12 5.72 -7.23
C ILE A 441 22.43 5.55 -5.88
N SER A 442 21.84 6.62 -5.33
CA SER A 442 21.13 6.57 -4.06
C SER A 442 19.94 5.61 -4.11
N TYR A 443 19.15 5.62 -5.19
CA TYR A 443 18.03 4.69 -5.33
C TYR A 443 18.48 3.22 -5.41
N HIS A 444 19.46 2.90 -6.26
CA HIS A 444 19.84 1.49 -6.49
C HIS A 444 20.74 0.89 -5.41
N LEU A 445 21.62 1.69 -4.80
CA LEU A 445 22.53 1.22 -3.75
C LEU A 445 21.93 1.33 -2.35
N ILE A 446 21.27 2.45 -2.05
CA ILE A 446 20.82 2.77 -0.69
C ILE A 446 19.36 2.36 -0.54
N VAL A 447 18.44 3.00 -1.26
CA VAL A 447 17.00 2.83 -1.01
C VAL A 447 16.52 1.42 -1.36
N LYS A 448 16.86 0.88 -2.53
CA LYS A 448 16.37 -0.44 -2.95
C LYS A 448 16.86 -1.58 -2.04
N ARG A 449 18.03 -1.46 -1.42
CA ARG A 449 18.59 -2.48 -0.53
C ARG A 449 18.23 -2.25 0.94
N LEU A 450 18.12 -0.99 1.39
CA LEU A 450 17.96 -0.60 2.79
C LEU A 450 16.55 -0.12 3.16
N ALA A 451 15.62 0.08 2.21
CA ALA A 451 14.23 0.46 2.51
C ALA A 451 13.39 -0.70 3.09
N ARG A 452 14.02 -1.79 3.53
CA ARG A 452 13.43 -2.76 4.45
C ARG A 452 13.69 -2.25 5.87
N ILE A 453 12.67 -2.32 6.73
CA ILE A 453 12.72 -1.79 8.11
C ILE A 453 14.05 -2.21 8.79
N PRO A 454 14.94 -1.26 9.12
CA PRO A 454 16.21 -1.60 9.74
C PRO A 454 15.97 -2.08 11.17
N ALA A 455 16.61 -3.19 11.55
CA ALA A 455 16.52 -3.75 12.89
C ALA A 455 17.24 -2.90 13.95
N HIS A 456 18.20 -2.05 13.53
CA HIS A 456 19.00 -1.19 14.38
C HIS A 456 19.16 0.21 13.77
N ASP A 457 19.33 1.21 14.63
CA ASP A 457 19.60 2.59 14.21
C ASP A 457 20.95 2.66 13.47
N THR A 458 20.93 3.21 12.26
CA THR A 458 22.13 3.50 11.47
C THR A 458 22.27 5.01 11.30
N PHE A 459 23.47 5.49 10.99
CA PHE A 459 23.72 6.92 10.76
C PHE A 459 22.75 7.57 9.74
N LEU A 460 22.27 6.80 8.75
CA LEU A 460 21.31 7.27 7.74
C LEU A 460 19.83 7.25 8.18
N ALA A 461 19.45 6.40 9.13
CA ALA A 461 18.07 6.20 9.52
C ALA A 461 17.99 5.88 11.02
N ARG A 462 17.39 6.80 11.75
CA ARG A 462 17.09 6.68 13.18
C ARG A 462 15.61 6.40 13.36
N ARG A 463 15.27 5.36 14.12
CA ARG A 463 13.89 5.06 14.49
C ARG A 463 13.40 6.11 15.48
N ILE A 464 12.35 6.83 15.11
CA ILE A 464 11.74 7.90 15.91
C ILE A 464 10.55 7.43 16.76
N ALA A 465 10.05 6.22 16.51
CA ALA A 465 8.96 5.61 17.27
C ALA A 465 9.01 4.07 17.20
N GLY A 466 8.67 3.42 18.32
CA GLY A 466 8.61 1.96 18.46
C GLY A 466 9.42 1.44 19.66
N PRO A 467 9.22 0.17 20.06
CA PRO A 467 9.98 -0.45 21.16
C PRO A 467 11.48 -0.50 20.82
N GLY A 468 12.35 -0.22 21.80
CA GLY A 468 13.82 -0.21 21.64
C GLY A 468 14.48 1.16 21.46
N LEU A 469 13.82 2.27 21.82
CA LEU A 469 14.34 3.64 21.62
C LEU A 469 15.38 4.10 22.67
N ALA A 470 15.40 3.48 23.85
CA ALA A 470 16.35 3.77 24.91
C ALA A 470 17.69 3.08 24.62
N ALA A 471 18.80 3.83 24.65
CA ALA A 471 20.14 3.30 24.37
C ALA A 471 20.60 2.29 25.43
N GLN A 472 20.13 2.45 26.67
CA GLN A 472 20.31 1.52 27.77
C GLN A 472 18.92 1.04 28.20
N TYR A 473 18.75 -0.27 28.23
CA TYR A 473 17.54 -0.92 28.70
C TYR A 473 17.91 -2.17 29.49
N PHE A 474 17.09 -2.49 30.49
CA PHE A 474 17.25 -3.66 31.33
C PHE A 474 16.10 -4.66 31.12
N TYR A 475 16.33 -5.92 31.45
CA TYR A 475 15.30 -6.94 31.48
C TYR A 475 14.93 -7.23 32.94
N GLN A 476 13.65 -7.07 33.26
CA GLN A 476 13.11 -7.44 34.56
C GLN A 476 12.70 -8.92 34.51
N VAL A 477 13.37 -9.72 35.34
CA VAL A 477 13.09 -11.16 35.52
C VAL A 477 12.20 -11.37 36.75
N ALA A 478 11.41 -12.45 36.78
CA ALA A 478 10.59 -12.73 37.95
C ALA A 478 11.41 -13.41 39.06
N SER A 479 11.18 -13.05 40.33
CA SER A 479 11.86 -13.65 41.50
C SER A 479 11.88 -15.19 41.51
N PRO A 480 10.78 -15.91 41.16
CA PRO A 480 10.78 -17.36 41.17
C PRO A 480 11.70 -18.00 40.12
N GLU A 481 11.88 -17.34 38.97
CA GLU A 481 12.76 -17.82 37.89
C GLU A 481 14.22 -17.72 38.30
N VAL A 482 14.58 -16.66 39.02
CA VAL A 482 15.91 -16.47 39.61
C VAL A 482 16.21 -17.55 40.64
N LEU A 483 15.23 -17.87 41.51
CA LEU A 483 15.38 -18.93 42.51
C LEU A 483 15.51 -20.32 41.87
N ALA A 484 14.76 -20.60 40.81
CA ALA A 484 14.89 -21.85 40.06
C ALA A 484 16.26 -21.97 39.35
N ALA A 485 16.77 -20.86 38.80
CA ALA A 485 18.10 -20.82 38.23
C ALA A 485 19.18 -21.06 39.31
N LEU A 486 19.03 -20.45 40.49
CA LEU A 486 19.92 -20.66 41.63
C LEU A 486 19.91 -22.13 42.09
N GLU A 487 18.73 -22.76 42.19
CA GLU A 487 18.60 -24.18 42.51
C GLU A 487 19.33 -25.07 41.50
N SER A 488 19.19 -24.77 40.20
CA SER A 488 19.91 -25.51 39.15
C SER A 488 21.43 -25.39 39.27
N LEU A 489 21.93 -24.22 39.68
CA LEU A 489 23.37 -23.99 39.89
C LEU A 489 23.89 -24.75 41.11
N ILE A 490 23.14 -24.76 42.21
CA ILE A 490 23.48 -25.50 43.43
C ILE A 490 23.51 -26.99 43.14
N GLU A 491 22.55 -27.51 42.36
CA GLU A 491 22.56 -28.91 41.92
C GLU A 491 23.77 -29.22 41.03
N GLN A 492 24.16 -28.31 40.12
CA GLN A 492 25.39 -28.51 39.33
C GLN A 492 26.63 -28.59 40.23
N LYS A 493 26.71 -27.74 41.27
CA LYS A 493 27.80 -27.79 42.25
C LYS A 493 27.80 -29.09 43.03
N GLU A 494 26.63 -29.55 43.48
CA GLU A 494 26.48 -30.87 44.12
C GLU A 494 27.03 -31.99 43.25
N LEU A 495 26.71 -32.00 41.94
CA LEU A 495 27.24 -32.98 41.00
C LEU A 495 28.75 -32.90 40.83
N GLU A 496 29.36 -31.70 40.86
CA GLU A 496 30.82 -31.51 40.81
C GLU A 496 31.51 -32.08 42.06
N PHE A 497 30.97 -31.81 43.25
CA PHE A 497 31.48 -32.34 44.51
C PHE A 497 31.29 -33.86 44.61
N TYR A 498 30.10 -34.35 44.25
CA TYR A 498 29.80 -35.79 44.20
C TYR A 498 30.74 -36.52 43.24
N ARG A 499 30.99 -35.95 42.05
CA ARG A 499 31.97 -36.50 41.10
C ARG A 499 33.33 -36.64 41.74
N SER A 500 33.81 -35.58 42.37
CA SER A 500 35.14 -35.55 42.99
C SER A 500 35.25 -36.56 44.13
N TYR A 501 34.21 -36.67 44.95
CA TYR A 501 34.13 -37.63 46.05
C TYR A 501 34.13 -39.09 45.56
N ILE A 502 33.27 -39.43 44.59
CA ILE A 502 33.21 -40.79 44.04
C ILE A 502 34.48 -41.13 43.25
N GLU A 503 35.06 -40.19 42.50
CA GLU A 503 36.36 -40.41 41.83
C GLU A 503 37.48 -40.73 42.84
N LYS A 504 37.48 -40.10 44.03
CA LYS A 504 38.41 -40.46 45.13
C LYS A 504 38.16 -41.88 45.63
N ILE A 505 36.90 -42.25 45.89
CA ILE A 505 36.54 -43.61 46.36
C ILE A 505 36.93 -44.68 45.34
N LEU A 506 36.61 -44.48 44.06
CA LEU A 506 36.92 -45.42 42.98
C LEU A 506 38.43 -45.62 42.80
N ARG A 507 39.25 -44.59 43.10
CA ARG A 507 40.72 -44.67 43.04
C ARG A 507 41.36 -45.30 44.27
N LYS A 508 40.65 -45.37 45.40
CA LYS A 508 41.17 -45.90 46.67
C LYS A 508 41.73 -47.33 46.56
N PRO A 509 41.09 -48.31 45.90
CA PRO A 509 41.64 -49.66 45.75
C PRO A 509 42.96 -49.69 44.97
N ILE A 510 43.12 -48.79 43.98
CA ILE A 510 44.37 -48.65 43.22
C ILE A 510 45.48 -48.13 44.13
N GLN A 511 45.17 -47.14 44.97
CA GLN A 511 46.13 -46.58 45.93
C GLN A 511 46.52 -47.62 46.99
N GLU A 512 45.55 -48.32 47.59
CA GLU A 512 45.80 -49.39 48.58
C GLU A 512 46.63 -50.53 47.98
N TYR A 513 46.37 -50.92 46.73
CA TYR A 513 47.19 -51.92 46.04
C TYR A 513 48.61 -51.40 45.75
N GLN A 514 48.75 -50.14 45.31
CA GLN A 514 50.07 -49.53 45.11
C GLN A 514 50.85 -49.46 46.42
N GLU A 515 50.20 -49.11 47.52
CA GLU A 515 50.81 -49.07 48.86
C GLU A 515 51.23 -50.47 49.31
N PHE A 516 50.37 -51.47 49.18
CA PHE A 516 50.71 -52.87 49.46
C PHE A 516 51.90 -53.34 48.62
N PHE A 517 51.88 -53.10 47.30
CA PHE A 517 52.97 -53.47 46.40
C PHE A 517 54.27 -52.76 46.77
N ASN A 518 54.20 -51.47 47.10
CA ASN A 518 55.34 -50.70 47.55
C ASN A 518 55.86 -51.16 48.92
N GLN A 519 55.01 -51.68 49.81
CA GLN A 519 55.48 -52.25 51.07
C GLN A 519 56.14 -53.62 50.88
N ALA A 520 55.59 -54.46 49.99
CA ALA A 520 56.07 -55.83 49.77
C ALA A 520 57.28 -55.93 48.79
N PHE A 521 57.33 -55.09 47.75
CA PHE A 521 58.25 -55.28 46.61
C PHE A 521 59.20 -54.09 46.33
N LYS A 522 59.02 -52.95 46.98
CA LYS A 522 59.95 -51.79 46.84
C LYS A 522 61.40 -52.08 47.26
N PRO A 523 61.71 -52.92 48.27
CA PRO A 523 63.09 -53.31 48.57
C PRO A 523 63.80 -54.03 47.42
N PHE A 524 63.04 -54.59 46.47
CA PHE A 524 63.55 -55.33 45.31
C PHE A 524 63.53 -54.51 44.01
N SER A 525 63.37 -53.18 44.09
CA SER A 525 63.24 -52.29 42.92
C SER A 525 62.07 -52.63 41.98
N GLY A 526 61.07 -53.36 42.46
CA GLY A 526 59.86 -53.66 41.68
C GLY A 526 59.06 -52.38 41.42
N GLN A 527 58.68 -52.15 40.15
CA GLN A 527 57.75 -51.09 39.76
C GLN A 527 56.46 -51.69 39.19
N VAL A 528 55.33 -51.08 39.55
CA VAL A 528 54.03 -51.45 38.98
C VAL A 528 53.89 -50.81 37.60
N SER A 529 53.91 -51.60 36.53
CA SER A 529 53.68 -51.11 35.17
C SER A 529 52.18 -51.16 34.80
N LYS A 530 51.70 -50.09 34.16
CA LYS A 530 50.32 -50.02 33.61
C LYS A 530 50.18 -50.72 32.25
N ILE A 531 51.28 -51.20 31.67
CA ILE A 531 51.37 -51.53 30.24
C ILE A 531 50.78 -52.92 29.93
N ASP A 532 50.74 -53.82 30.91
CA ASP A 532 50.25 -55.19 30.71
C ASP A 532 48.80 -55.37 31.16
N ASN A 533 47.87 -55.39 30.21
CA ASN A 533 46.44 -55.68 30.40
C ASN A 533 46.15 -57.07 31.01
N LYS A 534 47.17 -57.95 31.08
CA LYS A 534 47.09 -59.29 31.71
C LYS A 534 47.33 -59.27 33.22
N SER A 535 47.95 -58.21 33.75
CA SER A 535 48.23 -58.08 35.17
C SER A 535 46.97 -57.75 35.98
N THR A 536 46.88 -58.22 37.22
CA THR A 536 45.75 -57.91 38.12
C THR A 536 45.59 -56.40 38.33
N TYR A 537 46.71 -55.67 38.40
CA TYR A 537 46.72 -54.21 38.51
C TYR A 537 46.20 -53.51 37.25
N GLY A 538 46.63 -53.95 36.06
CA GLY A 538 46.13 -53.42 34.78
C GLY A 538 44.62 -53.61 34.65
N ARG A 539 44.12 -54.83 34.94
CA ARG A 539 42.69 -55.14 34.93
C ARG A 539 41.89 -54.28 35.91
N MET A 540 42.43 -54.03 37.12
CA MET A 540 41.77 -53.19 38.11
C MET A 540 41.73 -51.72 37.68
N ASN A 541 42.81 -51.21 37.08
CA ASN A 541 42.85 -49.85 36.54
C ASN A 541 41.87 -49.69 35.37
N ASP A 542 41.74 -50.68 34.49
CA ASP A 542 40.77 -50.67 33.38
C ASP A 542 39.32 -50.62 33.89
N VAL A 543 38.99 -51.43 34.92
CA VAL A 543 37.65 -51.44 35.53
C VAL A 543 37.34 -50.11 36.22
N VAL A 544 38.30 -49.55 36.97
CA VAL A 544 38.15 -48.24 37.61
C VAL A 544 37.99 -47.12 36.57
N ASP A 545 38.80 -47.13 35.51
CA ASP A 545 38.71 -46.15 34.42
C ASP A 545 37.38 -46.28 33.65
N GLU A 546 36.85 -47.50 33.48
CA GLU A 546 35.52 -47.72 32.92
C GLU A 546 34.42 -47.13 33.81
N HIS A 547 34.45 -47.39 35.12
CA HIS A 547 33.47 -46.83 36.06
C HIS A 547 33.55 -45.31 36.16
N ILE A 548 34.75 -44.73 36.15
CA ILE A 548 34.94 -43.27 36.09
C ILE A 548 34.36 -42.72 34.78
N LYS A 549 34.54 -43.42 33.65
CA LYS A 549 33.95 -43.02 32.36
C LYS A 549 32.42 -43.10 32.38
N GLN A 550 31.85 -44.13 33.01
CA GLN A 550 30.40 -44.25 33.19
C GLN A 550 29.85 -43.13 34.08
N LEU A 551 30.50 -42.87 35.22
CA LEU A 551 30.16 -41.77 36.13
C LEU A 551 30.20 -40.41 35.43
N ARG A 552 31.26 -40.12 34.67
CA ARG A 552 31.37 -38.85 33.94
C ARG A 552 30.25 -38.70 32.91
N ARG A 553 29.89 -39.77 32.19
CA ARG A 553 28.79 -39.75 31.23
C ARG A 553 27.44 -39.50 31.89
N THR A 554 27.15 -40.11 33.05
CA THR A 554 25.87 -39.91 33.74
C THR A 554 25.76 -38.49 34.30
N ILE A 555 26.85 -37.97 34.85
CA ILE A 555 26.92 -36.58 35.35
C ILE A 555 26.81 -35.59 34.19
N GLU A 556 27.53 -35.79 33.08
CA GLU A 556 27.46 -34.91 31.92
C GLU A 556 26.05 -34.87 31.30
N LYS A 557 25.35 -36.01 31.26
CA LYS A 557 23.93 -36.05 30.86
C LYS A 557 23.06 -35.18 31.76
N ARG A 558 23.21 -35.26 33.08
CA ARG A 558 22.43 -34.43 34.02
C ARG A 558 22.84 -32.96 33.94
N HIS A 559 24.13 -32.68 33.86
CA HIS A 559 24.67 -31.33 33.72
C HIS A 559 24.15 -30.63 32.45
N ASN A 560 24.07 -31.35 31.33
CA ASN A 560 23.47 -30.83 30.09
C ASN A 560 21.97 -30.48 30.24
N LEU A 561 21.22 -31.23 31.06
CA LEU A 561 19.81 -30.91 31.34
C LEU A 561 19.65 -29.68 32.24
N LEU A 562 20.60 -29.45 33.16
CA LEU A 562 20.59 -28.34 34.10
C LEU A 562 21.21 -27.05 33.54
N ARG A 563 21.80 -27.11 32.35
CA ARG A 563 22.54 -25.99 31.77
C ARG A 563 21.59 -24.87 31.37
N VAL A 564 21.61 -23.77 32.13
CA VAL A 564 20.97 -22.52 31.73
C VAL A 564 21.79 -21.88 30.60
N GLU A 565 21.20 -21.73 29.41
CA GLU A 565 21.87 -21.06 28.30
C GLU A 565 22.09 -19.57 28.65
N ARG A 566 23.36 -19.15 28.68
CA ARG A 566 23.70 -17.74 28.90
C ARG A 566 23.19 -16.92 27.72
N SER A 567 22.20 -16.07 27.97
CA SER A 567 21.69 -15.15 26.95
C SER A 567 22.75 -14.12 26.58
N THR A 568 22.66 -13.58 25.36
CA THR A 568 23.53 -12.49 24.87
C THR A 568 23.41 -11.20 25.70
N HIS A 569 22.44 -11.13 26.62
CA HIS A 569 22.10 -9.94 27.40
C HIS A 569 22.11 -10.17 28.92
N HIS A 570 22.82 -11.21 29.41
CA HIS A 570 22.93 -11.53 30.83
C HIS A 570 23.33 -10.33 31.72
N ASP A 571 24.21 -9.46 31.23
CA ASP A 571 24.65 -8.22 31.93
C ASP A 571 23.54 -7.20 32.17
N ARG A 572 22.40 -7.34 31.49
CA ARG A 572 21.28 -6.38 31.54
C ARG A 572 20.07 -6.90 32.33
N ILE A 573 20.20 -8.06 32.96
CA ILE A 573 19.15 -8.65 33.79
C ILE A 573 19.21 -8.02 35.18
N ARG A 574 18.09 -7.47 35.66
CA ARG A 574 17.98 -6.86 37.00
C ARG A 574 16.63 -7.13 37.63
N LEU A 575 16.58 -6.98 38.96
CA LEU A 575 15.37 -7.10 39.77
C LEU A 575 14.96 -5.74 40.35
N THR A 576 13.71 -5.65 40.78
CA THR A 576 13.27 -4.52 41.63
C THR A 576 13.89 -4.65 43.02
N GLU A 577 13.99 -3.56 43.78
CA GLU A 577 14.53 -3.59 45.14
C GLU A 577 13.78 -4.57 46.06
N THR A 578 12.45 -4.61 45.94
CA THR A 578 11.61 -5.54 46.71
C THR A 578 11.83 -6.99 46.30
N ASP A 579 11.99 -7.25 45.00
CA ASP A 579 12.18 -8.60 44.49
C ASP A 579 13.59 -9.12 44.77
N LEU A 580 14.60 -8.25 44.71
CA LEU A 580 15.99 -8.57 44.98
C LEU A 580 16.19 -8.97 46.45
N THR A 581 15.64 -8.18 47.38
CA THR A 581 15.69 -8.50 48.81
C THR A 581 14.96 -9.81 49.12
N ALA A 582 13.81 -10.06 48.50
CA ALA A 582 13.09 -11.32 48.65
C ALA A 582 13.86 -12.52 48.08
N VAL A 583 14.53 -12.37 46.94
CA VAL A 583 15.36 -13.41 46.32
C VAL A 583 16.58 -13.71 47.18
N LEU A 584 17.25 -12.70 47.75
CA LEU A 584 18.40 -12.92 48.62
C LEU A 584 18.00 -13.70 49.86
N VAL A 585 16.94 -13.29 50.57
CA VAL A 585 16.46 -13.99 51.79
C VAL A 585 16.03 -15.43 51.50
N LYS A 586 15.29 -15.67 50.42
CA LYS A 586 14.86 -17.03 50.07
C LYS A 586 16.00 -17.88 49.50
N GLY A 587 16.91 -17.25 48.76
CA GLY A 587 18.12 -17.88 48.26
C GLY A 587 19.03 -18.34 49.41
N THR A 588 19.17 -17.52 50.45
CA THR A 588 19.93 -17.90 51.64
C THR A 588 19.32 -19.08 52.37
N GLU A 589 18.00 -19.08 52.56
CA GLU A 589 17.30 -20.21 53.19
C GLU A 589 17.49 -21.50 52.36
N LEU A 590 17.45 -21.40 51.03
CA LEU A 590 17.66 -22.52 50.13
C LEU A 590 19.10 -23.06 50.24
N VAL A 591 20.10 -22.18 50.19
CA VAL A 591 21.52 -22.53 50.31
C VAL A 591 21.82 -23.14 51.67
N GLU A 592 21.34 -22.52 52.76
CA GLU A 592 21.51 -23.00 54.14
C GLU A 592 20.87 -24.37 54.35
N LYS A 593 19.76 -24.67 53.68
CA LYS A 593 19.14 -26.00 53.75
C LYS A 593 19.86 -27.04 52.89
N TRP A 594 20.41 -26.65 51.74
CA TRP A 594 20.97 -27.58 50.77
C TRP A 594 22.42 -27.97 51.06
N TYR A 595 23.27 -26.98 51.33
CA TYR A 595 24.71 -27.19 51.48
C TYR A 595 25.06 -28.14 52.63
N PRO A 596 24.59 -27.92 53.87
CA PRO A 596 24.90 -28.80 55.00
C PRO A 596 24.40 -30.23 54.81
N ASN A 597 23.23 -30.40 54.20
CA ASN A 597 22.58 -31.70 54.09
C ASN A 597 23.08 -32.54 52.90
N ARG A 598 23.49 -31.90 51.81
CA ARG A 598 23.81 -32.59 50.55
C ARG A 598 25.22 -32.40 50.04
N ILE A 599 25.83 -31.23 50.24
CA ILE A 599 27.15 -30.91 49.67
C ILE A 599 28.27 -31.14 50.67
N LEU A 600 28.13 -30.59 51.89
CA LEU A 600 29.15 -30.71 52.95
C LEU A 600 29.49 -32.16 53.35
N PRO A 601 28.57 -33.16 53.30
CA PRO A 601 28.92 -34.55 53.58
C PRO A 601 29.96 -35.15 52.62
N TYR A 602 30.18 -34.55 51.45
CA TYR A 602 31.19 -34.99 50.48
C TYR A 602 32.59 -34.41 50.75
N LEU A 603 32.71 -33.48 51.71
CA LEU A 603 33.95 -32.78 52.04
C LEU A 603 34.49 -33.26 53.38
N ASN A 604 35.81 -33.42 53.47
CA ASN A 604 36.50 -33.65 54.75
C ASN A 604 36.65 -32.32 55.52
N GLU A 605 36.86 -32.36 56.84
CA GLU A 605 37.03 -31.14 57.67
C GLU A 605 38.10 -30.18 57.14
N THR A 606 39.22 -30.71 56.62
CA THR A 606 40.30 -29.90 56.00
C THR A 606 39.94 -29.37 54.61
N GLU A 607 39.02 -30.01 53.90
CA GLU A 607 38.53 -29.54 52.59
C GLU A 607 37.41 -28.50 52.77
N LEU A 608 36.69 -28.56 53.89
CA LEU A 608 35.68 -27.58 54.28
C LEU A 608 36.32 -26.22 54.57
N GLU A 609 37.40 -26.18 55.37
CA GLU A 609 38.14 -24.95 55.63
C GLU A 609 38.71 -24.34 54.35
N LYS A 610 39.23 -25.19 53.45
CA LYS A 610 39.70 -24.77 52.12
C LYS A 610 38.58 -24.22 51.26
N PHE A 611 37.39 -24.82 51.29
CA PHE A 611 36.24 -24.35 50.53
C PHE A 611 35.84 -22.93 50.93
N TRP A 612 35.70 -22.65 52.23
CA TRP A 612 35.35 -21.30 52.70
C TRP A 612 36.46 -20.29 52.39
N HIS A 613 37.73 -20.70 52.48
CA HIS A 613 38.87 -19.87 52.11
C HIS A 613 38.90 -19.55 50.61
N ASP A 614 38.68 -20.54 49.72
CA ASP A 614 38.61 -20.36 48.27
C ASP A 614 37.45 -19.44 47.85
N GLN A 615 36.43 -19.33 48.70
CA GLN A 615 35.29 -18.46 48.45
C GLN A 615 35.44 -17.04 49.02
N ASP A 616 36.51 -16.73 49.76
CA ASP A 616 36.70 -15.46 50.49
C ASP A 616 35.55 -15.15 51.46
N LEU A 617 35.01 -16.17 52.15
CA LEU A 617 33.85 -16.05 53.05
C LEU A 617 34.16 -16.62 54.43
N GLU A 618 33.48 -16.09 55.45
CA GLU A 618 33.53 -16.66 56.80
C GLU A 618 32.78 -18.01 56.85
N PRO A 619 33.19 -18.95 57.72
CA PRO A 619 32.47 -20.22 57.88
C PRO A 619 31.00 -19.97 58.25
N ASN A 620 30.09 -20.58 57.50
CA ASN A 620 28.63 -20.43 57.62
C ASN A 620 28.07 -19.07 57.17
N ASP A 621 28.81 -18.26 56.42
CA ASP A 621 28.24 -17.07 55.77
C ASP A 621 27.42 -17.46 54.51
N TRP A 622 26.21 -17.95 54.75
CA TRP A 622 25.28 -18.37 53.70
C TRP A 622 24.77 -17.21 52.84
N PHE A 623 24.73 -16.00 53.40
CA PHE A 623 24.32 -14.79 52.69
C PHE A 623 25.36 -14.33 51.69
N GLY A 624 26.63 -14.27 52.11
CA GLY A 624 27.75 -14.01 51.22
C GLY A 624 27.85 -15.06 50.11
N LEU A 625 27.67 -16.34 50.46
CA LEU A 625 27.71 -17.43 49.49
C LEU A 625 26.59 -17.32 48.45
N THR A 626 25.36 -17.05 48.88
CA THR A 626 24.20 -16.85 47.98
C THR A 626 24.42 -15.67 47.04
N SER A 627 24.93 -14.56 47.57
CA SER A 627 25.22 -13.37 46.78
C SER A 627 26.27 -13.64 45.70
N LYS A 628 27.32 -14.40 46.03
CA LYS A 628 28.37 -14.81 45.10
C LYS A 628 27.85 -15.77 44.02
N LEU A 629 27.03 -16.76 44.40
CA LEU A 629 26.40 -17.68 43.45
C LEU A 629 25.49 -16.95 42.45
N LEU A 630 24.75 -15.94 42.88
CA LEU A 630 23.92 -15.11 42.00
C LEU A 630 24.76 -14.26 41.04
N GLN A 631 25.89 -13.71 41.50
CA GLN A 631 26.83 -12.98 40.64
C GLN A 631 27.48 -13.89 39.59
N ASP A 632 27.80 -15.13 39.97
CA ASP A 632 28.36 -16.14 39.05
C ASP A 632 27.34 -16.61 37.99
N LEU A 633 26.05 -16.61 38.33
CA LEU A 633 24.97 -17.01 37.44
C LEU A 633 24.65 -15.94 36.38
N PHE A 634 24.52 -14.67 36.81
CA PHE A 634 24.16 -13.55 35.94
C PHE A 634 25.37 -12.66 35.65
N CYS A 635 25.65 -11.70 36.53
CA CYS A 635 26.76 -10.76 36.43
C CYS A 635 27.01 -10.11 37.79
N ARG A 636 28.16 -9.46 37.96
CA ARG A 636 28.49 -8.71 39.20
C ARG A 636 27.49 -7.60 39.50
N ASP A 637 26.96 -6.98 38.45
CA ASP A 637 26.02 -5.85 38.55
C ASP A 637 24.58 -6.30 38.86
N PHE A 638 24.30 -7.60 38.95
CA PHE A 638 22.96 -8.13 39.21
C PHE A 638 22.40 -7.68 40.58
N LEU A 639 23.27 -7.46 41.56
CA LEU A 639 22.88 -6.97 42.89
C LEU A 639 22.51 -5.48 42.91
N THR A 640 22.63 -4.77 41.79
CA THR A 640 22.13 -3.38 41.68
C THR A 640 20.63 -3.40 41.31
N PRO A 641 19.74 -2.87 42.17
CA PRO A 641 18.31 -2.84 41.87
C PRO A 641 18.00 -1.87 40.72
N LEU A 642 16.87 -2.08 40.06
CA LEU A 642 16.35 -1.15 39.03
C LEU A 642 15.94 0.19 39.67
N GLU A 643 16.38 1.30 39.07
CA GLU A 643 15.96 2.65 39.47
C GLU A 643 14.66 3.07 38.76
N GLN A 644 13.89 3.98 39.35
CA GLN A 644 12.60 4.44 38.80
C GLN A 644 12.72 5.12 37.42
N THR A 645 13.92 5.59 37.07
CA THR A 645 14.24 6.25 35.80
C THR A 645 14.67 5.29 34.69
N ASP A 646 14.88 4.01 35.00
CA ASP A 646 15.38 3.04 34.04
C ASP A 646 14.30 2.53 33.07
N ALA A 647 14.67 2.39 31.80
CA ALA A 647 13.82 1.73 30.82
C ALA A 647 13.99 0.21 30.94
N PHE A 648 12.97 -0.50 31.41
CA PHE A 648 13.00 -1.95 31.54
C PHE A 648 11.88 -2.65 30.78
N TYR A 649 12.16 -3.88 30.35
CA TYR A 649 11.19 -4.78 29.75
C TYR A 649 10.90 -5.93 30.72
N SER A 650 9.65 -6.06 31.13
CA SER A 650 9.19 -7.21 31.93
C SER A 650 8.66 -8.29 30.98
N LEU A 651 9.27 -9.47 31.04
CA LEU A 651 8.84 -10.62 30.26
C LEU A 651 7.74 -11.34 31.04
N LYS A 652 6.48 -10.98 30.79
CA LYS A 652 5.33 -11.65 31.39
C LYS A 652 5.00 -12.89 30.59
N VAL A 653 5.38 -14.05 31.10
CA VAL A 653 4.95 -15.34 30.56
C VAL A 653 3.52 -15.59 31.04
N ASP A 654 2.54 -15.21 30.23
CA ASP A 654 1.11 -15.31 30.59
C ASP A 654 0.61 -16.77 30.76
N HIS A 655 1.37 -17.76 30.28
CA HIS A 655 0.90 -19.14 30.14
C HIS A 655 1.42 -20.11 31.22
N LEU A 656 2.64 -19.92 31.74
CA LEU A 656 3.26 -20.83 32.72
C LEU A 656 3.91 -20.06 33.89
N THR A 657 3.12 -19.77 34.92
CA THR A 657 3.63 -19.20 36.19
C THR A 657 4.00 -20.33 37.15
N LEU A 658 5.08 -20.19 37.94
CA LEU A 658 5.51 -21.21 38.93
C LEU A 658 4.37 -21.62 39.89
N SER A 659 3.48 -20.68 40.23
CA SER A 659 2.27 -20.96 41.03
C SER A 659 1.29 -21.90 40.33
N LYS A 660 1.13 -21.76 39.01
CA LYS A 660 0.30 -22.62 38.17
C LYS A 660 0.92 -24.01 38.01
N TYR A 661 2.25 -24.08 37.87
CA TYR A 661 2.99 -25.34 37.86
C TYR A 661 2.95 -26.05 39.23
N ALA A 662 3.07 -25.32 40.34
CA ALA A 662 2.89 -25.89 41.68
C ALA A 662 1.47 -26.40 41.90
N GLN A 663 0.46 -25.70 41.37
CA GLN A 663 -0.93 -26.19 41.34
C GLN A 663 -1.09 -27.44 40.45
N MET A 664 -0.38 -27.55 39.32
CA MET A 664 -0.37 -28.74 38.47
C MET A 664 0.26 -29.94 39.20
N ILE A 665 1.37 -29.74 39.91
CA ILE A 665 1.98 -30.78 40.75
C ILE A 665 1.04 -31.20 41.88
N HIS A 666 0.45 -30.23 42.60
CA HIS A 666 -0.47 -30.52 43.70
C HIS A 666 -1.75 -31.22 43.21
N SER A 667 -2.23 -30.90 42.02
CA SER A 667 -3.38 -31.56 41.40
C SER A 667 -3.02 -32.85 40.66
N ALA A 668 -1.73 -33.24 40.64
CA ALA A 668 -1.17 -34.36 39.88
C ALA A 668 -1.51 -34.35 38.37
N ASN A 669 -1.88 -33.19 37.83
CA ASN A 669 -2.33 -33.01 36.47
C ASN A 669 -1.31 -32.14 35.73
N ILE A 670 -0.16 -32.75 35.42
CA ILE A 670 0.94 -32.08 34.71
C ILE A 670 0.55 -31.99 33.24
N HIS A 671 0.33 -30.77 32.74
CA HIS A 671 0.02 -30.50 31.33
C HIS A 671 0.89 -29.35 30.81
N ASP A 672 1.36 -29.47 29.56
CA ASP A 672 2.19 -28.45 28.91
C ASP A 672 1.29 -27.34 28.34
N ASP A 673 1.28 -26.18 28.98
CA ASP A 673 0.44 -25.04 28.57
C ASP A 673 1.04 -24.24 27.38
N LEU A 674 2.22 -24.63 26.86
CA LEU A 674 2.69 -24.12 25.56
C LEU A 674 1.86 -24.69 24.39
N ASP A 675 1.16 -25.80 24.64
CA ASP A 675 0.22 -26.40 23.71
C ASP A 675 -1.19 -25.80 23.81
N VAL A 676 -1.43 -24.61 24.39
CA VAL A 676 -2.77 -23.96 24.42
C VAL A 676 -3.16 -23.30 23.07
N VAL A 677 -2.81 -23.97 21.97
CA VAL A 677 -3.63 -24.04 20.73
C VAL A 677 -4.30 -25.42 20.60
N THR A 678 -4.13 -26.32 21.55
CA THR A 678 -4.85 -27.60 21.60
C THR A 678 -6.14 -27.39 22.37
N SER A 679 -7.24 -27.51 21.61
CA SER A 679 -8.60 -27.60 22.13
C SER A 679 -8.68 -28.63 23.25
N ILE A 680 -9.33 -28.27 24.35
CA ILE A 680 -9.72 -29.19 25.43
C ILE A 680 -10.31 -30.46 24.81
N TYR A 681 -9.55 -31.54 24.83
CA TYR A 681 -10.05 -32.86 24.45
C TYR A 681 -10.87 -33.42 25.61
N LEU A 682 -12.15 -33.06 25.63
CA LEU A 682 -13.17 -34.04 26.03
C LEU A 682 -12.99 -35.26 25.12
N PRO A 683 -13.16 -36.51 25.62
CA PRO A 683 -12.80 -37.72 24.90
C PRO A 683 -13.22 -37.60 23.44
N GLU A 684 -12.21 -37.57 22.56
CA GLU A 684 -12.37 -37.24 21.15
C GLU A 684 -13.42 -38.17 20.55
N SER A 685 -14.61 -37.61 20.27
CA SER A 685 -15.24 -38.00 19.02
C SER A 685 -14.22 -37.65 17.95
N SER A 686 -13.76 -38.63 17.17
CA SER A 686 -12.75 -38.55 16.10
C SER A 686 -13.06 -37.56 14.95
N TYR A 687 -13.93 -36.58 15.19
CA TYR A 687 -14.43 -35.56 14.27
C TYR A 687 -14.11 -34.17 14.84
N SER A 688 -13.13 -33.49 14.24
CA SER A 688 -12.75 -32.09 14.53
C SER A 688 -13.82 -31.13 13.98
N LEU A 689 -14.79 -30.77 14.82
CA LEU A 689 -15.92 -29.90 14.45
C LEU A 689 -15.80 -28.53 15.12
N SER A 690 -15.91 -27.46 14.33
CA SER A 690 -15.85 -26.06 14.77
C SER A 690 -17.21 -25.54 15.25
N SER A 691 -17.22 -24.59 16.19
CA SER A 691 -18.45 -23.91 16.60
C SER A 691 -19.00 -23.05 15.44
N PRO A 692 -20.31 -23.10 15.15
CA PRO A 692 -20.90 -22.31 14.08
C PRO A 692 -20.85 -20.81 14.45
N THR A 693 -20.47 -19.98 13.49
CA THR A 693 -20.46 -18.52 13.62
C THR A 693 -21.35 -17.91 12.53
N PHE A 694 -22.16 -16.93 12.91
CA PHE A 694 -23.06 -16.24 11.97
C PHE A 694 -22.41 -14.93 11.55
N ASN A 695 -22.23 -14.75 10.25
CA ASN A 695 -21.67 -13.51 9.72
C ASN A 695 -22.74 -12.42 9.69
N GLN A 696 -22.62 -11.47 10.61
CA GLN A 696 -23.54 -10.32 10.74
C GLN A 696 -23.64 -9.49 9.46
N ASN A 697 -22.61 -9.52 8.61
CA ASN A 697 -22.59 -8.78 7.35
C ASN A 697 -23.64 -9.28 6.34
N ILE A 698 -24.13 -10.52 6.49
CA ILE A 698 -25.20 -11.07 5.64
C ILE A 698 -26.51 -10.28 5.78
N LEU A 699 -26.69 -9.58 6.92
CA LEU A 699 -27.89 -8.80 7.21
C LEU A 699 -27.81 -7.34 6.68
N ASP A 700 -26.64 -6.90 6.20
CA ASP A 700 -26.47 -5.53 5.73
C ASP A 700 -26.73 -5.45 4.21
N PRO A 701 -27.79 -4.75 3.76
CA PRO A 701 -28.09 -4.56 2.34
C PRO A 701 -27.04 -3.75 1.58
N ASN A 702 -26.23 -2.95 2.30
CA ASN A 702 -25.31 -1.99 1.71
C ASN A 702 -23.88 -2.53 1.61
N GLN A 703 -23.58 -3.68 2.22
CA GLN A 703 -22.28 -4.32 2.07
C GLN A 703 -22.22 -5.19 0.82
N SER A 704 -21.10 -5.11 0.11
CA SER A 704 -20.88 -5.94 -1.06
C SER A 704 -20.57 -7.37 -0.63
N ILE A 705 -21.19 -8.38 -1.26
CA ILE A 705 -20.96 -9.78 -0.86
C ILE A 705 -19.54 -10.24 -1.18
N LEU A 706 -18.82 -9.54 -2.06
CA LEU A 706 -17.38 -9.73 -2.28
C LEU A 706 -16.55 -9.43 -1.01
N GLU A 707 -16.98 -8.48 -0.18
CA GLU A 707 -16.38 -8.23 1.14
C GLU A 707 -16.81 -9.31 2.16
N ILE A 708 -17.99 -9.91 1.98
CA ILE A 708 -18.50 -10.98 2.84
C ILE A 708 -17.79 -12.32 2.56
N SER A 709 -17.48 -12.62 1.29
CA SER A 709 -16.78 -13.84 0.85
C SER A 709 -15.27 -13.80 1.09
N THR A 710 -14.63 -12.62 0.96
CA THR A 710 -13.21 -12.41 1.30
C THR A 710 -12.95 -12.50 2.81
N ASN A 711 -13.90 -12.09 3.65
CA ASN A 711 -13.80 -12.24 5.10
C ASN A 711 -14.06 -13.69 5.59
N TYR A 712 -14.89 -14.46 4.89
CA TYR A 712 -15.13 -15.88 5.20
C TYR A 712 -13.90 -16.77 4.93
N SER A 713 -13.14 -16.45 3.89
CA SER A 713 -11.94 -17.23 3.48
C SER A 713 -10.72 -17.00 4.38
N ASN A 714 -10.78 -16.02 5.30
CA ASN A 714 -9.73 -15.81 6.30
C ASN A 714 -9.99 -16.54 7.63
N ASN A 715 -11.22 -17.02 7.91
CA ASN A 715 -11.61 -17.50 9.25
C ASN A 715 -12.02 -18.98 9.35
N GLN A 716 -12.03 -19.76 8.27
CA GLN A 716 -12.22 -21.22 8.34
C GLN A 716 -11.16 -21.95 7.51
N MET A 717 -10.49 -22.92 8.15
CA MET A 717 -9.60 -23.86 7.48
C MET A 717 -10.36 -24.65 6.42
N VAL A 718 -10.21 -24.24 5.16
CA VAL A 718 -10.32 -25.15 4.01
C VAL A 718 -9.26 -24.74 2.99
N GLU A 719 -8.13 -25.46 3.01
CA GLU A 719 -6.99 -25.29 2.09
C GLU A 719 -7.35 -25.48 0.60
N ASN A 720 -8.57 -25.92 0.28
CA ASN A 720 -8.98 -26.22 -1.09
C ASN A 720 -9.95 -25.19 -1.72
N HIS A 721 -10.81 -24.51 -0.96
CA HIS A 721 -11.82 -23.59 -1.54
C HIS A 721 -11.35 -22.12 -1.60
N GLY A 722 -10.30 -21.76 -0.83
CA GLY A 722 -9.65 -20.45 -0.92
C GLY A 722 -8.82 -20.23 -2.20
N ARG A 723 -8.71 -21.23 -3.08
CA ARG A 723 -7.96 -21.11 -4.33
C ARG A 723 -8.65 -20.21 -5.33
N ILE A 724 -9.97 -20.20 -5.43
CA ILE A 724 -10.67 -19.50 -6.51
C ILE A 724 -10.46 -17.98 -6.39
N TYR A 725 -10.71 -17.38 -5.22
CA TYR A 725 -10.58 -15.92 -5.04
C TYR A 725 -9.13 -15.42 -4.86
N ARG A 726 -8.21 -16.23 -4.30
CA ARG A 726 -6.76 -15.88 -4.23
C ARG A 726 -6.02 -16.14 -5.55
N PHE A 727 -6.45 -17.08 -6.40
CA PHE A 727 -5.81 -17.28 -7.71
C PHE A 727 -6.06 -16.10 -8.66
N PHE A 728 -7.23 -15.47 -8.61
CA PHE A 728 -7.52 -14.27 -9.41
C PHE A 728 -6.56 -13.09 -9.13
N TYR A 729 -5.95 -13.05 -7.93
CA TYR A 729 -4.90 -12.08 -7.59
C TYR A 729 -3.46 -12.58 -7.85
N ARG A 730 -3.24 -13.90 -7.98
CA ARG A 730 -1.90 -14.52 -8.09
C ARG A 730 -1.43 -14.72 -9.54
N GLU A 731 -2.27 -14.49 -10.54
CA GLU A 731 -1.91 -14.59 -11.97
C GLU A 731 -0.93 -13.52 -12.47
N LYS A 732 -0.58 -12.51 -11.65
CA LYS A 732 0.48 -11.54 -12.01
C LYS A 732 1.89 -12.14 -12.15
N ASN A 733 2.11 -13.39 -11.73
CA ASN A 733 3.43 -14.03 -11.75
C ASN A 733 3.70 -14.95 -12.95
N TYR A 734 2.75 -15.15 -13.87
CA TYR A 734 3.00 -15.82 -15.16
C TYR A 734 3.07 -14.79 -16.28
N THR A 735 4.12 -13.97 -16.28
CA THR A 735 4.42 -13.04 -17.36
C THR A 735 5.00 -13.78 -18.57
N LYS A 736 4.12 -14.24 -19.46
CA LYS A 736 4.39 -14.17 -20.91
C LYS A 736 3.25 -13.43 -21.58
N PRO A 737 3.54 -12.34 -22.33
CA PRO A 737 2.52 -11.65 -23.10
C PRO A 737 2.13 -12.55 -24.29
N VAL A 738 0.88 -13.03 -24.29
CA VAL A 738 0.24 -13.46 -25.54
C VAL A 738 0.07 -12.20 -26.39
N LYS A 739 0.48 -12.25 -27.66
CA LYS A 739 0.61 -11.10 -28.58
C LYS A 739 -0.69 -10.34 -28.88
N ASP A 740 -1.85 -10.85 -28.46
CA ASP A 740 -3.16 -10.26 -28.77
C ASP A 740 -3.76 -9.58 -27.52
N SER A 741 -3.40 -8.32 -27.31
CA SER A 741 -3.94 -7.48 -26.23
C SER A 741 -5.42 -7.11 -26.40
N SER A 742 -6.03 -7.41 -27.55
CA SER A 742 -7.46 -7.22 -27.79
C SER A 742 -8.34 -8.27 -27.11
N ARG A 743 -7.86 -9.50 -26.90
CA ARG A 743 -8.62 -10.58 -26.26
C ARG A 743 -8.60 -10.53 -24.73
N PHE A 744 -7.56 -9.94 -24.13
CA PHE A 744 -7.40 -9.88 -22.68
C PHE A 744 -8.47 -9.04 -21.96
N VAL A 745 -9.17 -8.16 -22.69
CA VAL A 745 -10.17 -7.25 -22.10
C VAL A 745 -11.52 -7.95 -21.84
N ASP A 746 -11.83 -9.04 -22.53
CA ASP A 746 -13.15 -9.69 -22.42
C ASP A 746 -13.20 -10.79 -21.35
N TYR A 747 -12.07 -11.46 -21.07
CA TYR A 747 -12.02 -12.57 -20.09
C TYR A 747 -12.36 -12.16 -18.65
N THR A 748 -11.99 -10.94 -18.26
CA THR A 748 -12.32 -10.40 -16.92
C THR A 748 -13.82 -10.13 -16.76
N SER A 749 -14.53 -9.86 -17.86
CA SER A 749 -15.97 -9.57 -17.81
C SER A 749 -16.81 -10.83 -17.66
N ALA A 750 -16.52 -11.88 -18.42
CA ALA A 750 -17.22 -13.16 -18.36
C ALA A 750 -17.00 -13.87 -17.01
N THR A 751 -15.78 -13.79 -16.47
CA THR A 751 -15.44 -14.35 -15.16
C THR A 751 -16.16 -13.65 -14.00
N CYS A 752 -16.36 -12.33 -14.11
CA CYS A 752 -17.15 -11.55 -13.14
C CYS A 752 -18.66 -11.75 -13.28
N ARG A 753 -19.18 -12.27 -14.40
CA ARG A 753 -20.62 -12.50 -14.63
C ARG A 753 -21.05 -13.92 -14.28
N PHE A 754 -20.16 -14.90 -14.48
CA PHE A 754 -20.31 -16.26 -13.95
C PHE A 754 -20.34 -16.29 -12.41
N CYS A 755 -19.77 -15.29 -11.75
CA CYS A 755 -20.00 -15.04 -10.32
C CYS A 755 -21.21 -14.13 -10.20
N ILE A 756 -22.23 -14.48 -9.39
CA ILE A 756 -23.35 -13.57 -9.12
C ILE A 756 -22.76 -12.26 -8.53
N PRO A 757 -22.88 -11.12 -9.22
CA PRO A 757 -22.37 -9.85 -8.77
C PRO A 757 -23.40 -9.23 -7.82
N ILE A 758 -23.29 -9.56 -6.54
CA ILE A 758 -24.27 -9.14 -5.54
C ILE A 758 -23.85 -7.79 -4.96
N GLY A 759 -24.55 -6.74 -5.37
CA GLY A 759 -24.39 -5.37 -4.89
C GLY A 759 -25.66 -4.58 -5.18
N LEU A 760 -26.67 -4.80 -4.36
CA LEU A 760 -28.05 -4.45 -4.65
C LEU A 760 -28.49 -3.08 -4.09
N SER A 761 -27.60 -2.32 -3.45
CA SER A 761 -28.06 -1.24 -2.58
C SER A 761 -28.31 0.12 -3.26
N GLU A 762 -27.44 0.61 -4.15
CA GLU A 762 -27.66 1.91 -4.81
C GLU A 762 -28.21 1.80 -6.24
N VAL A 763 -27.96 0.67 -6.92
CA VAL A 763 -28.43 0.44 -8.30
C VAL A 763 -29.93 0.14 -8.35
N ALA A 764 -30.49 -0.56 -7.34
CA ALA A 764 -31.93 -0.83 -7.27
C ALA A 764 -32.76 0.45 -7.02
N PHE A 765 -32.28 1.32 -6.14
CA PHE A 765 -32.89 2.65 -5.91
C PHE A 765 -32.88 3.50 -7.18
N ILE A 766 -31.76 3.50 -7.91
CA ILE A 766 -31.60 4.26 -9.16
C ILE A 766 -32.39 3.64 -10.31
N ASN A 767 -32.45 2.31 -10.41
CA ASN A 767 -33.24 1.61 -11.43
C ASN A 767 -34.73 1.78 -11.21
N ILE A 768 -35.21 1.79 -9.95
CA ILE A 768 -36.61 2.12 -9.63
C ILE A 768 -36.91 3.59 -9.94
N ILE A 769 -35.98 4.51 -9.63
CA ILE A 769 -36.14 5.94 -9.97
C ILE A 769 -36.14 6.17 -11.49
N ILE A 770 -35.24 5.52 -12.24
CA ILE A 770 -35.18 5.60 -13.70
C ILE A 770 -36.43 4.97 -14.32
N PHE A 771 -36.87 3.81 -13.83
CA PHE A 771 -38.08 3.13 -14.31
C PHE A 771 -39.34 3.96 -14.05
N ASN A 772 -39.48 4.53 -12.85
CA ASN A 772 -40.59 5.45 -12.50
C ASN A 772 -40.53 6.75 -13.32
N ARG A 773 -39.32 7.25 -13.62
CA ARG A 773 -39.13 8.42 -14.50
C ARG A 773 -39.62 8.16 -15.92
N ASP A 774 -39.35 6.98 -16.45
CA ASP A 774 -39.65 6.65 -17.84
C ASP A 774 -41.13 6.26 -18.05
N HIS A 775 -41.83 5.76 -17.02
CA HIS A 775 -43.26 5.36 -17.08
C HIS A 775 -44.24 6.44 -16.59
N ASN A 776 -43.81 7.40 -15.73
CA ASN A 776 -44.64 8.54 -15.32
C ASN A 776 -44.90 9.56 -16.43
N ASN A 777 -44.37 9.36 -17.64
CA ASN A 777 -44.74 10.16 -18.81
C ASN A 777 -46.18 9.92 -19.31
N SER A 778 -46.95 9.00 -18.71
CA SER A 778 -48.35 8.73 -19.07
C SER A 778 -49.40 9.46 -18.22
N THR A 779 -49.04 10.05 -17.07
CA THR A 779 -49.99 10.84 -16.27
C THR A 779 -49.31 11.98 -15.51
N THR A 780 -49.58 13.19 -15.98
CA THR A 780 -49.44 14.49 -15.29
C THR A 780 -48.03 15.13 -15.25
N THR A 781 -47.97 16.32 -15.84
CA THR A 781 -46.85 17.26 -15.93
C THR A 781 -46.24 17.62 -14.56
N VAL A 782 -45.02 17.17 -14.26
CA VAL A 782 -44.15 17.80 -13.25
C VAL A 782 -42.68 17.83 -13.71
N SER A 783 -42.21 19.05 -13.94
CA SER A 783 -40.83 19.58 -13.95
C SER A 783 -39.65 18.58 -14.00
N THR A 784 -39.01 18.53 -15.16
CA THR A 784 -37.72 17.90 -15.49
C THR A 784 -36.50 18.58 -14.85
N LYS A 785 -36.42 18.64 -13.52
CA LYS A 785 -35.19 19.05 -12.82
C LYS A 785 -34.91 18.18 -11.61
N ASN A 786 -33.67 17.70 -11.57
CA ASN A 786 -32.90 17.20 -10.42
C ASN A 786 -32.66 15.69 -10.35
N ILE A 787 -31.86 15.19 -11.30
CA ILE A 787 -30.70 14.36 -10.92
C ILE A 787 -29.48 15.13 -11.41
N SER A 788 -28.63 15.59 -10.50
CA SER A 788 -27.49 16.41 -10.88
C SER A 788 -26.43 15.52 -11.56
N PRO A 789 -25.76 15.98 -12.63
CA PRO A 789 -24.65 15.25 -13.25
C PRO A 789 -23.53 14.88 -12.27
N LYS A 790 -23.43 15.56 -11.11
CA LYS A 790 -22.50 15.21 -10.03
C LYS A 790 -22.87 13.92 -9.31
N ASP A 791 -24.16 13.60 -9.19
CA ASP A 791 -24.61 12.42 -8.45
C ASP A 791 -24.44 11.16 -9.30
N MET A 792 -24.68 11.27 -10.61
CA MET A 792 -24.35 10.24 -11.60
C MET A 792 -22.83 10.03 -11.75
N ARG A 793 -22.02 11.09 -11.56
CA ARG A 793 -20.55 11.01 -11.49
C ARG A 793 -20.05 10.31 -10.23
N ARG A 794 -20.63 10.59 -9.06
CA ARG A 794 -20.31 9.88 -7.81
C ARG A 794 -20.58 8.39 -7.95
N LEU A 795 -21.65 8.01 -8.66
CA LEU A 795 -21.97 6.62 -8.97
C LEU A 795 -20.91 5.93 -9.83
N ILE A 796 -20.45 6.61 -10.89
CA ILE A 796 -19.41 6.09 -11.78
C ILE A 796 -18.05 6.08 -11.07
N GLU A 797 -17.76 7.05 -10.20
CA GLU A 797 -16.55 7.08 -9.39
C GLU A 797 -16.55 6.02 -8.29
N PHE A 798 -17.70 5.72 -7.69
CA PHE A 798 -17.87 4.66 -6.70
C PHE A 798 -17.74 3.27 -7.34
N ASN A 799 -18.43 3.03 -8.47
CA ASN A 799 -18.22 1.82 -9.27
C ASN A 799 -16.77 1.72 -9.78
N LYS A 800 -16.16 2.81 -10.25
CA LYS A 800 -14.73 2.83 -10.59
C LYS A 800 -13.82 2.58 -9.41
N LYS A 801 -14.19 2.95 -8.18
CA LYS A 801 -13.39 2.76 -6.97
C LYS A 801 -13.45 1.30 -6.53
N HIS A 802 -14.64 0.69 -6.48
CA HIS A 802 -14.80 -0.75 -6.24
C HIS A 802 -14.17 -1.62 -7.34
N TYR A 803 -14.26 -1.21 -8.62
CA TYR A 803 -13.57 -1.89 -9.73
C TYR A 803 -12.07 -1.55 -9.82
N LYS A 804 -11.58 -0.43 -9.25
CA LYS A 804 -10.14 -0.11 -9.14
C LYS A 804 -9.47 -0.82 -7.98
N GLU A 805 -10.18 -1.03 -6.88
CA GLU A 805 -9.63 -1.79 -5.76
C GLU A 805 -9.45 -3.27 -6.13
N SER A 806 -10.18 -3.76 -7.14
CA SER A 806 -9.92 -5.02 -7.85
C SER A 806 -8.92 -4.93 -9.02
N LEU A 807 -8.54 -3.73 -9.47
CA LEU A 807 -7.56 -3.48 -10.54
C LEU A 807 -6.51 -2.43 -10.12
N LEU A 808 -5.48 -2.87 -9.38
CA LEU A 808 -4.27 -2.08 -9.12
C LEU A 808 -3.53 -1.69 -10.42
N PRO A 809 -2.84 -0.54 -10.44
CA PRO A 809 -2.46 0.20 -11.65
C PRO A 809 -1.39 -0.50 -12.49
N ILE A 810 -1.59 -0.50 -13.81
CA ILE A 810 -0.57 -0.85 -14.80
C ILE A 810 0.47 0.28 -14.80
N HIS A 811 1.65 0.02 -14.24
CA HIS A 811 2.82 0.86 -14.45
C HIS A 811 3.32 0.68 -15.88
N SER A 812 3.33 1.78 -16.64
CA SER A 812 3.99 1.87 -17.93
C SER A 812 5.51 1.78 -17.76
N SER A 813 6.11 0.65 -18.11
CA SER A 813 7.55 0.55 -18.38
C SER A 813 7.78 0.54 -19.90
N HIS A 814 8.69 1.43 -20.30
CA HIS A 814 9.23 1.62 -21.64
C HIS A 814 9.56 0.34 -22.40
N PHE A 815 9.27 0.33 -23.70
CA PHE A 815 10.18 -0.23 -24.70
C PHE A 815 10.23 0.69 -25.92
N ALA A 816 11.41 1.24 -26.17
CA ALA A 816 11.80 1.83 -27.43
C ALA A 816 12.58 0.77 -28.23
N SER A 817 12.19 0.65 -29.51
CA SER A 817 12.99 0.32 -30.69
C SER A 817 14.08 -0.76 -30.63
N SER A 818 13.89 -1.79 -31.46
CA SER A 818 14.93 -2.23 -32.39
C SER A 818 14.29 -2.61 -33.73
N THR A 819 14.64 -1.81 -34.73
CA THR A 819 14.50 -1.98 -36.18
C THR A 819 14.99 -3.33 -36.70
N THR A 820 14.31 -3.89 -37.72
CA THR A 820 14.84 -4.10 -39.09
C THR A 820 13.77 -4.71 -40.02
N ASN A 821 13.63 -4.10 -41.21
CA ASN A 821 13.34 -4.65 -42.55
C ASN A 821 12.16 -5.62 -42.76
N ASN A 822 11.40 -5.65 -43.86
CA ASN A 822 11.23 -4.85 -45.07
C ASN A 822 9.96 -5.41 -45.73
N ASP A 823 9.27 -4.56 -46.48
CA ASP A 823 8.55 -4.85 -47.73
C ASP A 823 7.41 -5.89 -47.79
N MET A 824 6.18 -5.39 -47.96
CA MET A 824 5.28 -5.64 -49.11
C MET A 824 4.06 -4.71 -48.96
N ILE A 825 4.07 -3.52 -49.57
CA ILE A 825 3.56 -3.18 -50.92
C ILE A 825 2.02 -3.21 -51.01
N ASN A 826 1.47 -1.99 -51.00
CA ASN A 826 0.42 -1.38 -51.84
C ASN A 826 -0.79 -2.20 -52.34
N HIS A 827 -1.97 -1.67 -52.00
CA HIS A 827 -3.19 -1.41 -52.80
C HIS A 827 -4.38 -1.42 -51.79
N ASP A 828 -5.29 -0.45 -51.65
CA ASP A 828 -5.70 0.67 -52.49
C ASP A 828 -6.20 1.86 -51.66
N VAL A 829 -5.87 3.03 -52.17
CA VAL A 829 -6.56 4.31 -51.98
C VAL A 829 -7.82 4.25 -52.85
N VAL A 830 -9.02 4.47 -52.29
CA VAL A 830 -10.19 5.17 -52.87
C VAL A 830 -11.39 4.95 -51.93
N MET A 831 -11.74 5.97 -51.14
CA MET A 831 -13.11 6.49 -51.01
C MET A 831 -13.10 7.66 -50.05
N ILE A 832 -12.93 8.81 -50.69
CA ILE A 832 -13.10 10.17 -50.21
C ILE A 832 -14.60 10.47 -50.15
N ASN A 833 -15.01 11.21 -49.12
CA ASN A 833 -16.19 12.08 -49.05
C ASN A 833 -17.55 11.47 -49.46
N THR A 834 -18.39 11.24 -48.46
CA THR A 834 -19.83 11.58 -48.46
C THR A 834 -20.38 11.29 -47.07
N ILE A 835 -21.46 11.97 -46.67
CA ILE A 835 -22.06 11.99 -45.32
C ILE A 835 -21.42 13.02 -44.37
N LEU A 836 -21.16 14.22 -44.91
CA LEU A 836 -21.57 15.46 -44.25
C LEU A 836 -22.68 16.04 -45.11
N ASP A 837 -23.93 15.74 -44.76
CA ASP A 837 -25.12 16.57 -45.02
C ASP A 837 -26.34 15.88 -44.37
N GLU A 838 -27.19 16.70 -43.74
CA GLU A 838 -28.52 16.39 -43.17
C GLU A 838 -28.65 15.75 -41.78
N LYS A 839 -28.41 16.53 -40.72
CA LYS A 839 -29.44 17.07 -39.78
C LYS A 839 -28.83 17.73 -38.55
#